data_AF-A0A5S9IHU9-F1
#
_entry.id   AF-A0A5S9IHU9-F1
#
_cell.length_a   1.000
_cell.length_b   1.000
_cell.length_c   1.000
_cell.angle_alpha   90.00
_cell.angle_beta   90.00
_cell.angle_gamma   90.00
#
_symmetry.space_group_name_H-M   'P 1'
#
loop_
_entity.id
_entity.type
_entity.pdbx_description
1 polymer ?
#
loop_
_entity_poly.entity_id
_entity_poly.type
_entity_poly.pdbx_seq_one_letter_code
_entity_poly.pdbx_strand_id
1 'polypeptide(L)'
;MVTRGIQLPIPSASKVVYQILQKSYTNFPNAFSEYHLPENTKLFAKNYVEHLSQFEIHRATSDDRQSIAQFVLDDMFHNFLFIDGERSVPFASYMEEEAQSMPLSVVNYPWMKDSKGYKLTISHEGKVYNNKQSLLQFAENLIGQRTISSEAITALKSITEYAYAENDGYIDLRGQKFVLLGGTAELTPIYALLQAGAEVLTTHTKNVKNLIDTAGEFCGSLHYATQGMNLLTQPKEIAQTIREFAGEDKIHLVTLAYRGGKGQELRLAVAQDGIIRKLCKQLASICCYVSPSVIAEISPQTAEDALQIYNKPLPTTSKLLRKTTKRRWYGPSIAQKDSRYWAKTICNFQGCSYAASNLFGKYYLAEVYCNDDTKMSANVGGITATSSMDTPLLRAAFREAKRFFIDIFESDETRELMQAMLLYDLLCTKNNDAFFRKQIHGGAFTTPWILSGCVEEAAIRGNLKRFIMPNNPVRFYRKLLRQGVKSQIIRTKSATVFEKIVSGLDGTLAQAFVGGKSNLPAMYLFLGNTSMIPKNAARLQPLLAKMHRLPVMGKWLYDKNRKKKIYGNLLTNMLWPHYKKNDRLVVSTNSNGELTSVRIYKRNLQDVEIFVDENGYIKQTMYFGRSLVDGSNCLSMLYKYNPKKGELRTTGPTSVNTSVVEEDTKISLQPLHLTPEKFSLFERLCKGKPQNSVTFPVNSGFLEECLKLLQNPQWQVDFTRVTVYGVSFYQKSDFVVEEGQTLQATVTPTKIVQTDKGQIFTSQVDISHEGNIINQADISVLVRGNTSELPIEKIPRLEYRDLQGERVDLLTMNDAELVDFALLNGDYNPLHQIDGVAHVVGFKRRINPGLGLLCEIEGKLRDCLEGNIKELTGVIVRPAYPGETYSLEFKEQGGGRYLYQLLQSKTNKVLIDGSFVVG
;
A
#
# COMPACT_ATOMS: atom_id res chain seq x y z
N MET A 1 26.76 1.82 0.18
CA MET A 1 26.76 3.07 0.97
C MET A 1 25.98 2.84 2.25
N VAL A 2 26.59 3.09 3.41
CA VAL A 2 25.89 3.07 4.70
C VAL A 2 25.03 4.33 4.78
N THR A 3 23.74 4.18 5.08
CA THR A 3 22.79 5.29 5.12
C THR A 3 22.97 6.05 6.43
N ARG A 4 23.28 7.35 6.38
CA ARG A 4 23.35 8.24 7.54
C ARG A 4 22.11 8.06 8.43
N GLY A 5 22.30 8.08 9.75
CA GLY A 5 21.25 8.11 10.76
C GLY A 5 21.38 7.07 11.87
N ILE A 6 20.41 7.07 12.79
CA ILE A 6 20.31 6.12 13.91
C ILE A 6 20.22 4.70 13.34
N GLN A 7 20.92 3.70 13.88
CA GLN A 7 20.89 2.31 13.47
C GLN A 7 20.71 1.37 14.67
N LEU A 8 20.20 0.18 14.40
CA LEU A 8 20.22 -0.91 15.38
C LEU A 8 21.69 -1.32 15.66
N PRO A 9 22.05 -1.67 16.91
CA PRO A 9 23.40 -2.18 17.21
C PRO A 9 23.71 -3.49 16.49
N ILE A 10 22.67 -4.25 16.13
CA ILE A 10 22.76 -5.52 15.40
C ILE A 10 21.69 -5.50 14.29
N PRO A 11 21.96 -6.00 13.07
CA PRO A 11 21.03 -5.94 11.94
C PRO A 11 19.83 -6.93 12.05
N SER A 12 19.17 -6.98 13.21
CA SER A 12 17.98 -7.76 13.47
C SER A 12 17.24 -7.23 14.71
N ALA A 13 16.05 -6.67 14.50
CA ALA A 13 15.24 -6.14 15.59
C ALA A 13 14.91 -7.21 16.67
N SER A 14 14.65 -8.46 16.28
CA SER A 14 14.39 -9.53 17.26
C SER A 14 15.61 -9.91 18.08
N LYS A 15 16.84 -9.75 17.55
CA LYS A 15 18.08 -9.90 18.35
C LYS A 15 18.25 -8.77 19.35
N VAL A 16 18.03 -7.53 18.93
CA VAL A 16 18.09 -6.36 19.81
C VAL A 16 17.09 -6.51 20.95
N VAL A 17 15.83 -6.80 20.63
CA VAL A 17 14.78 -6.99 21.65
C VAL A 17 15.12 -8.14 22.59
N TYR A 18 15.59 -9.29 22.07
CA TYR A 18 16.01 -10.41 22.91
C TYR A 18 17.14 -10.03 23.89
N GLN A 19 18.14 -9.27 23.44
CA GLN A 19 19.23 -8.81 24.30
C GLN A 19 18.75 -7.86 25.39
N ILE A 20 17.83 -6.95 25.07
CA ILE A 20 17.20 -6.06 26.05
C ILE A 20 16.44 -6.88 27.11
N LEU A 21 15.64 -7.87 26.68
CA LEU A 21 14.93 -8.75 27.62
C LEU A 21 15.90 -9.56 28.48
N GLN A 22 16.99 -10.06 27.90
CA GLN A 22 18.02 -10.82 28.61
C GLN A 22 18.71 -9.96 29.68
N LYS A 23 19.13 -8.74 29.33
CA LYS A 23 19.72 -7.81 30.29
C LYS A 23 18.74 -7.46 31.41
N SER A 24 17.47 -7.21 31.08
CA SER A 24 16.43 -6.92 32.08
C SER A 24 16.19 -8.12 32.99
N TYR A 25 16.12 -9.33 32.44
CA TYR A 25 15.98 -10.58 33.19
C TYR A 25 17.10 -10.78 34.19
N THR A 26 18.34 -10.44 33.82
CA THR A 26 19.51 -10.55 34.69
C THR A 26 19.56 -9.47 35.78
N ASN A 27 19.16 -8.23 35.47
CA ASN A 27 19.21 -7.11 36.42
C ASN A 27 18.03 -7.11 37.42
N PHE A 28 16.90 -7.73 37.05
CA PHE A 28 15.69 -7.78 37.87
C PHE A 28 15.21 -9.22 38.08
N PRO A 29 16.02 -10.11 38.70
CA PRO A 29 15.71 -11.54 38.79
C PRO A 29 14.43 -11.82 39.57
N ASN A 30 14.09 -11.00 40.57
CA ASN A 30 12.88 -11.16 41.37
C ASN A 30 11.60 -10.96 40.53
N ALA A 31 11.59 -9.91 39.69
CA ALA A 31 10.48 -9.60 38.80
C ALA A 31 10.16 -10.73 37.80
N PHE A 32 11.18 -11.48 37.41
CA PHE A 32 11.08 -12.52 36.38
C PHE A 32 11.25 -13.95 36.91
N SER A 33 11.17 -14.16 38.23
CA SER A 33 11.39 -15.47 38.88
C SER A 33 10.50 -16.60 38.34
N GLU A 34 9.27 -16.28 37.93
CA GLU A 34 8.31 -17.23 37.34
C GLU A 34 8.34 -17.28 35.80
N TYR A 35 9.09 -16.37 35.17
CA TYR A 35 9.22 -16.27 33.73
C TYR A 35 10.43 -17.04 33.24
N HIS A 36 10.27 -17.81 32.16
CA HIS A 36 11.39 -18.50 31.53
C HIS A 36 11.74 -17.81 30.20
N LEU A 37 12.82 -17.03 30.20
CA LEU A 37 13.36 -16.44 28.97
C LEU A 37 13.90 -17.56 28.05
N PRO A 38 13.61 -17.54 26.74
CA PRO A 38 14.10 -18.58 25.83
C PRO A 38 15.63 -18.57 25.74
N GLU A 39 16.23 -19.76 25.64
CA GLU A 39 17.70 -19.97 25.67
C GLU A 39 18.48 -19.20 24.60
N ASN A 40 17.84 -18.86 23.47
CA ASN A 40 18.49 -18.15 22.39
C ASN A 40 17.51 -17.34 21.54
N THR A 41 18.06 -16.43 20.74
CA THR A 41 17.26 -15.56 19.88
C THR A 41 16.43 -16.29 18.83
N LYS A 42 16.84 -17.47 18.36
CA LYS A 42 16.08 -18.21 17.34
C LYS A 42 14.77 -18.73 17.92
N LEU A 43 14.82 -19.22 19.16
CA LEU A 43 13.63 -19.64 19.91
C LEU A 43 12.74 -18.44 20.22
N PHE A 44 13.32 -17.32 20.68
CA PHE A 44 12.60 -16.07 20.88
C PHE A 44 11.87 -15.62 19.61
N ALA A 45 12.59 -15.47 18.48
CA ALA A 45 12.04 -14.96 17.24
C ALA A 45 10.89 -15.82 16.69
N LYS A 46 10.90 -17.13 16.97
CA LYS A 46 9.83 -18.06 16.54
C LYS A 46 8.51 -17.82 17.29
N ASN A 47 8.57 -17.33 18.53
CA ASN A 47 7.41 -17.15 19.40
C ASN A 47 7.43 -15.82 20.17
N TYR A 48 7.95 -14.77 19.53
CA TYR A 48 8.25 -13.50 20.22
C TYR A 48 6.99 -12.86 20.80
N VAL A 49 5.81 -13.09 20.19
CA VAL A 49 4.51 -12.62 20.67
C VAL A 49 4.24 -13.11 22.09
N GLU A 50 4.41 -14.40 22.34
CA GLU A 50 4.20 -14.97 23.67
C GLU A 50 5.29 -14.49 24.64
N HIS A 51 6.56 -14.52 24.22
CA HIS A 51 7.65 -14.12 25.10
C HIS A 51 7.60 -12.65 25.52
N LEU A 52 7.22 -11.73 24.61
CA LEU A 52 6.99 -10.33 24.94
C LEU A 52 5.76 -10.15 25.83
N SER A 53 4.67 -10.88 25.57
CA SER A 53 3.46 -10.79 26.42
C SER A 53 3.75 -11.26 27.85
N GLN A 54 4.46 -12.38 28.01
CA GLN A 54 4.84 -12.89 29.33
C GLN A 54 5.82 -11.97 30.03
N PHE A 55 6.83 -11.45 29.33
CA PHE A 55 7.76 -10.47 29.89
C PHE A 55 7.01 -9.25 30.42
N GLU A 56 6.08 -8.70 29.63
CA GLU A 56 5.30 -7.53 30.07
C GLU A 56 4.42 -7.82 31.28
N ILE A 57 3.73 -8.97 31.31
CA ILE A 57 2.88 -9.34 32.45
C ILE A 57 3.72 -9.43 33.74
N HIS A 58 4.90 -10.04 33.68
CA HIS A 58 5.80 -10.16 34.84
C HIS A 58 6.36 -8.80 35.26
N ARG A 59 6.79 -7.98 34.30
CA ARG A 59 7.24 -6.61 34.58
C ARG A 59 6.14 -5.77 35.22
N ALA A 60 4.94 -5.77 34.63
CA ALA A 60 3.84 -4.93 35.05
C ALA A 60 3.30 -5.30 36.44
N THR A 61 3.49 -6.55 36.88
CA THR A 61 3.11 -7.07 38.21
C THR A 61 4.21 -6.95 39.27
N SER A 62 5.43 -6.60 38.87
CA SER A 62 6.54 -6.41 39.79
C SER A 62 6.53 -5.02 40.43
N ASP A 63 7.03 -4.93 41.67
CA ASP A 63 7.35 -3.65 42.32
C ASP A 63 8.40 -2.84 41.55
N ASP A 64 9.26 -3.52 40.78
CA ASP A 64 10.29 -2.89 39.93
C ASP A 64 9.74 -2.41 38.56
N ARG A 65 8.41 -2.39 38.36
CA ARG A 65 7.76 -2.06 37.07
C ARG A 65 8.39 -0.86 36.36
N GLN A 66 8.47 0.27 37.06
CA GLN A 66 8.98 1.54 36.51
C GLN A 66 10.50 1.48 36.31
N SER A 67 11.24 0.90 37.25
CA SER A 67 12.70 0.70 37.16
C SER A 67 13.09 -0.15 35.95
N ILE A 68 12.33 -1.21 35.64
CA ILE A 68 12.55 -2.04 34.46
C ILE A 68 12.22 -1.27 33.17
N ALA A 69 11.14 -0.48 33.17
CA ALA A 69 10.79 0.37 32.02
C ALA A 69 11.90 1.39 31.73
N GLN A 70 12.40 2.07 32.76
CA GLN A 70 13.54 2.99 32.69
C GLN A 70 14.79 2.29 32.15
N PHE A 71 15.15 1.13 32.71
CA PHE A 71 16.30 0.34 32.26
C PHE A 71 16.22 -0.02 30.77
N VAL A 72 15.04 -0.41 30.29
CA VAL A 72 14.84 -0.74 28.88
C VAL A 72 15.02 0.48 27.98
N LEU A 73 14.47 1.64 28.36
CA LEU A 73 14.68 2.89 27.60
C LEU A 73 16.14 3.32 27.62
N ASP A 74 16.81 3.23 28.76
CA ASP A 74 18.24 3.55 28.89
C ASP A 74 19.11 2.62 28.05
N ASP A 75 18.84 1.31 28.05
CA ASP A 75 19.58 0.36 27.22
C ASP A 75 19.43 0.71 25.73
N MET A 76 18.21 1.06 25.29
CA MET A 76 17.96 1.49 23.92
C MET A 76 18.69 2.81 23.58
N PHE A 77 18.66 3.79 24.48
CA PHE A 77 19.30 5.10 24.27
C PHE A 77 20.84 4.99 24.16
N HIS A 78 21.46 4.19 25.03
CA HIS A 78 22.92 4.07 25.10
C HIS A 78 23.52 3.09 24.07
N ASN A 79 22.80 2.03 23.69
CA ASN A 79 23.36 0.99 22.82
C ASN A 79 23.01 1.15 21.34
N PHE A 80 22.02 1.98 20.97
CA PHE A 80 21.80 2.30 19.56
C PHE A 80 22.95 3.15 19.04
N LEU A 81 23.19 3.07 17.73
CA LEU A 81 24.31 3.77 17.08
C LEU A 81 23.78 4.91 16.22
N PHE A 82 24.51 5.99 16.10
CA PHE A 82 24.35 6.96 15.02
C PHE A 82 25.50 6.79 14.03
N ILE A 83 25.18 6.59 12.75
CA ILE A 83 26.18 6.43 11.70
C ILE A 83 26.12 7.61 10.73
N ASP A 84 27.28 8.19 10.40
CA ASP A 84 27.44 9.22 9.39
C ASP A 84 28.74 8.99 8.61
N GLY A 85 28.62 8.49 7.37
CA GLY A 85 29.79 8.02 6.60
C GLY A 85 30.52 6.88 7.32
N GLU A 86 31.79 7.09 7.65
CA GLU A 86 32.63 6.16 8.41
C GLU A 86 32.49 6.35 9.93
N ARG A 87 31.91 7.46 10.38
CA ARG A 87 31.70 7.76 11.80
C ARG A 87 30.56 6.89 12.34
N SER A 88 30.83 6.12 13.38
CA SER A 88 29.83 5.36 14.13
C SER A 88 30.02 5.62 15.61
N VAL A 89 29.05 6.23 16.26
CA VAL A 89 29.09 6.59 17.69
C VAL A 89 27.83 6.09 18.41
N PRO A 90 27.86 5.85 19.73
CA PRO A 90 26.65 5.65 20.51
C PRO A 90 25.66 6.81 20.33
N PHE A 91 24.38 6.50 20.22
CA PHE A 91 23.33 7.50 19.99
C PHE A 91 23.24 8.50 21.15
N ALA A 92 23.39 8.04 22.40
CA ALA A 92 23.48 8.91 23.56
C ALA A 92 24.57 9.99 23.40
N SER A 93 25.80 9.59 23.05
CA SER A 93 26.90 10.52 22.80
C SER A 93 26.64 11.46 21.64
N TYR A 94 26.00 10.98 20.55
CA TYR A 94 25.60 11.85 19.44
C TYR A 94 24.60 12.93 19.88
N MET A 95 23.64 12.57 20.74
CA MET A 95 22.65 13.51 21.22
C MET A 95 23.31 14.60 22.09
N GLU A 96 24.34 14.30 22.88
CA GLU A 96 25.03 15.27 23.73
C GLU A 96 25.72 16.40 22.95
N GLU A 97 26.15 16.13 21.71
CA GLU A 97 26.81 17.11 20.85
C GLU A 97 25.98 18.39 20.66
N GLU A 98 26.69 19.49 20.48
CA GLU A 98 26.08 20.74 20.04
C GLU A 98 25.49 20.60 18.63
N ALA A 99 24.42 21.36 18.42
CA ALA A 99 23.68 21.41 17.17
C ALA A 99 23.15 22.82 16.99
N GLN A 100 23.06 23.28 15.76
CA GLN A 100 22.34 24.50 15.42
C GLN A 100 20.88 24.15 15.13
N SER A 101 19.98 25.09 15.43
CA SER A 101 18.60 24.96 14.99
C SER A 101 18.48 25.03 13.47
N MET A 102 17.38 24.48 12.98
CA MET A 102 17.02 24.57 11.58
C MET A 102 16.18 25.83 11.35
N PRO A 103 16.37 26.53 10.22
CA PRO A 103 15.52 27.66 9.88
C PRO A 103 14.08 27.22 9.68
N LEU A 104 13.15 27.92 10.32
CA LEU A 104 11.73 27.67 10.26
C LEU A 104 11.03 28.64 9.32
N SER A 105 10.12 28.12 8.51
CA SER A 105 9.07 28.88 7.85
C SER A 105 7.81 28.83 8.69
N VAL A 106 7.02 29.90 8.61
CA VAL A 106 5.76 30.06 9.35
C VAL A 106 4.63 30.30 8.37
N VAL A 107 3.51 29.60 8.57
CA VAL A 107 2.25 29.85 7.88
C VAL A 107 1.23 30.26 8.93
N ASN A 108 0.61 31.41 8.73
CA ASN A 108 -0.48 31.93 9.55
C ASN A 108 -1.45 32.73 8.68
N TYR A 109 -2.65 32.96 9.20
CA TYR A 109 -3.70 33.73 8.52
C TYR A 109 -4.14 34.86 9.47
N PRO A 110 -3.54 36.06 9.38
CA PRO A 110 -3.79 37.13 10.34
C PRO A 110 -5.27 37.52 10.49
N TRP A 111 -6.07 37.39 9.42
CA TRP A 111 -7.51 37.68 9.45
C TRP A 111 -8.36 36.62 10.17
N MET A 112 -7.79 35.44 10.47
CA MET A 112 -8.47 34.38 11.24
C MET A 112 -8.28 34.51 12.75
N LYS A 113 -7.54 35.52 13.23
CA LYS A 113 -7.17 35.68 14.64
C LYS A 113 -8.36 35.78 15.60
N ASP A 114 -9.48 36.32 15.11
CA ASP A 114 -10.73 36.49 15.88
C ASP A 114 -11.72 35.33 15.69
N SER A 115 -11.33 34.26 14.99
CA SER A 115 -12.14 33.04 14.88
C SER A 115 -12.35 32.40 16.26
N LYS A 116 -13.52 31.79 16.47
CA LYS A 116 -13.88 31.11 17.74
C LYS A 116 -13.01 29.88 18.06
N GLY A 117 -12.26 29.39 17.09
CA GLY A 117 -11.35 28.25 17.26
C GLY A 117 -11.89 26.95 16.66
N TYR A 118 -11.47 25.82 17.23
CA TYR A 118 -11.85 24.48 16.77
C TYR A 118 -13.18 24.07 17.39
N LYS A 119 -14.19 23.76 16.59
CA LYS A 119 -15.43 23.18 17.10
C LYS A 119 -15.26 21.67 17.28
N LEU A 120 -15.54 21.16 18.47
CA LEU A 120 -15.47 19.72 18.76
C LEU A 120 -16.47 18.95 17.87
N THR A 121 -15.95 18.11 17.00
CA THR A 121 -16.73 17.28 16.08
C THR A 121 -16.16 15.87 16.00
N ILE A 122 -17.06 14.89 15.87
CA ILE A 122 -16.69 13.49 15.64
C ILE A 122 -17.51 12.94 14.47
N SER A 123 -16.86 12.24 13.57
CA SER A 123 -17.40 11.62 12.38
C SER A 123 -17.35 10.11 12.54
N HIS A 124 -18.50 9.43 12.50
CA HIS A 124 -18.57 7.97 12.66
C HIS A 124 -19.68 7.40 11.77
N GLU A 125 -19.35 6.36 10.99
CA GLU A 125 -20.26 5.68 10.05
C GLU A 125 -21.04 6.66 9.12
N GLY A 126 -20.35 7.68 8.61
CA GLY A 126 -20.94 8.68 7.70
C GLY A 126 -21.85 9.72 8.36
N LYS A 127 -21.93 9.74 9.71
CA LYS A 127 -22.62 10.77 10.49
C LYS A 127 -21.62 11.68 11.17
N VAL A 128 -21.94 12.97 11.25
CA VAL A 128 -21.15 13.97 11.98
C VAL A 128 -21.91 14.39 13.23
N TYR A 129 -21.26 14.26 14.38
CA TYR A 129 -21.73 14.67 15.70
C TYR A 129 -21.04 15.99 16.06
N ASN A 130 -21.81 17.08 16.17
CA ASN A 130 -21.29 18.46 16.23
C ASN A 130 -22.05 19.38 17.21
N ASN A 131 -22.92 18.79 18.03
CA ASN A 131 -23.63 19.47 19.11
C ASN A 131 -23.56 18.63 20.39
N LYS A 132 -23.72 19.28 21.55
CA LYS A 132 -23.60 18.65 22.87
C LYS A 132 -24.41 17.35 23.00
N GLN A 133 -25.69 17.40 22.65
CA GLN A 133 -26.58 16.23 22.79
C GLN A 133 -26.12 15.08 21.89
N SER A 134 -25.78 15.37 20.63
CA SER A 134 -25.32 14.36 19.66
C SER A 134 -24.00 13.71 20.10
N LEU A 135 -23.06 14.47 20.65
CA LEU A 135 -21.77 13.98 21.13
C LEU A 135 -21.91 13.11 22.39
N LEU A 136 -22.77 13.51 23.33
CA LEU A 136 -23.07 12.71 24.52
C LEU A 136 -23.77 11.40 24.14
N GLN A 137 -24.73 11.46 23.22
CA GLN A 137 -25.41 10.27 22.70
C GLN A 137 -24.44 9.34 21.95
N PHE A 138 -23.51 9.91 21.18
CA PHE A 138 -22.46 9.15 20.51
C PHE A 138 -21.60 8.37 21.53
N ALA A 139 -21.14 9.03 22.59
CA ALA A 139 -20.37 8.38 23.65
C ALA A 139 -21.15 7.23 24.32
N GLU A 140 -22.47 7.38 24.50
CA GLU A 140 -23.34 6.33 25.05
C GLU A 140 -23.52 5.14 24.10
N ASN A 141 -23.66 5.39 22.81
CA ASN A 141 -23.80 4.34 21.80
C ASN A 141 -22.56 3.43 21.75
N LEU A 142 -21.36 3.99 21.98
CA LEU A 142 -20.12 3.22 21.99
C LEU A 142 -20.02 2.24 23.18
N ILE A 143 -20.68 2.51 24.31
CA ILE A 143 -20.72 1.60 25.48
C ILE A 143 -21.26 0.23 25.05
N GLY A 144 -22.37 0.22 24.30
CA GLY A 144 -23.04 -1.02 23.89
C GLY A 144 -22.24 -1.85 22.87
N GLN A 145 -21.28 -1.23 22.18
CA GLN A 145 -20.54 -1.87 21.09
C GLN A 145 -19.29 -2.62 21.55
N ARG A 146 -18.85 -2.43 22.80
CA ARG A 146 -17.62 -3.04 23.35
C ARG A 146 -16.36 -2.73 22.53
N THR A 147 -16.32 -1.56 21.90
CA THR A 147 -15.22 -1.08 21.06
C THR A 147 -14.32 -0.08 21.77
N ILE A 148 -14.73 0.38 22.96
CA ILE A 148 -14.07 1.40 23.76
C ILE A 148 -14.18 1.08 25.27
N SER A 149 -13.20 1.49 26.05
CA SER A 149 -13.21 1.41 27.53
C SER A 149 -14.18 2.42 28.16
N SER A 150 -14.71 2.13 29.34
CA SER A 150 -15.49 3.06 30.18
C SER A 150 -14.80 4.41 30.42
N GLU A 151 -13.49 4.40 30.66
CA GLU A 151 -12.69 5.57 30.99
C GLU A 151 -12.58 6.52 29.78
N ALA A 152 -12.44 5.97 28.58
CA ALA A 152 -12.46 6.78 27.35
C ALA A 152 -13.85 7.36 27.06
N ILE A 153 -14.93 6.68 27.43
CA ILE A 153 -16.30 7.23 27.33
C ILE A 153 -16.48 8.40 28.30
N THR A 154 -16.04 8.25 29.55
CA THR A 154 -16.07 9.35 30.53
C THR A 154 -15.25 10.53 30.00
N ALA A 155 -14.07 10.29 29.45
CA ALA A 155 -13.25 11.33 28.83
C ALA A 155 -13.98 12.06 27.69
N LEU A 156 -14.65 11.32 26.79
CA LEU A 156 -15.44 11.91 25.69
C LEU A 156 -16.58 12.79 26.20
N LYS A 157 -17.30 12.33 27.25
CA LYS A 157 -18.36 13.11 27.87
C LYS A 157 -17.80 14.38 28.52
N SER A 158 -16.71 14.27 29.28
CA SER A 158 -16.10 15.40 29.97
C SER A 158 -15.52 16.46 29.03
N ILE A 159 -14.84 16.06 27.94
CA ILE A 159 -14.35 17.07 26.97
C ILE A 159 -15.50 17.72 26.21
N THR A 160 -16.59 17.00 25.97
CA THR A 160 -17.82 17.58 25.42
C THR A 160 -18.40 18.61 26.39
N GLU A 161 -18.53 18.28 27.67
CA GLU A 161 -19.02 19.22 28.68
C GLU A 161 -18.12 20.45 28.80
N TYR A 162 -16.80 20.27 28.82
CA TYR A 162 -15.81 21.35 28.83
C TYR A 162 -16.00 22.29 27.64
N ALA A 163 -16.05 21.77 26.42
CA ALA A 163 -16.17 22.58 25.21
C ALA A 163 -17.48 23.41 25.18
N TYR A 164 -18.57 22.87 25.75
CA TYR A 164 -19.88 23.54 25.78
C TYR A 164 -20.15 24.37 27.02
N ALA A 165 -19.33 24.29 28.07
CA ALA A 165 -19.56 25.05 29.30
C ALA A 165 -19.44 26.56 29.07
N GLU A 166 -18.46 26.98 28.27
CA GLU A 166 -18.10 28.41 28.16
C GLU A 166 -18.02 28.93 26.72
N ASN A 167 -17.95 28.05 25.72
CA ASN A 167 -17.62 28.46 24.35
C ASN A 167 -18.43 27.74 23.27
N ASP A 168 -19.67 27.30 23.57
CA ASP A 168 -20.62 26.70 22.61
C ASP A 168 -20.03 25.59 21.72
N GLY A 169 -19.17 24.74 22.32
CA GLY A 169 -18.53 23.62 21.66
C GLY A 169 -17.19 23.94 20.99
N TYR A 170 -16.69 25.17 21.09
CA TYR A 170 -15.39 25.58 20.58
C TYR A 170 -14.29 25.43 21.63
N ILE A 171 -13.12 24.98 21.19
CA ILE A 171 -11.91 24.83 21.99
C ILE A 171 -10.87 25.85 21.49
N ASP A 172 -10.31 26.58 22.44
CA ASP A 172 -9.29 27.60 22.23
C ASP A 172 -7.98 27.16 22.89
N LEU A 173 -6.90 27.18 22.10
CA LEU A 173 -5.54 26.83 22.47
C LEU A 173 -4.56 27.98 22.17
N ARG A 174 -5.04 29.21 22.00
CA ARG A 174 -4.17 30.38 21.81
C ARG A 174 -3.20 30.52 22.99
N GLY A 175 -1.94 30.79 22.67
CA GLY A 175 -0.84 30.82 23.63
C GLY A 175 -0.26 29.45 24.01
N GLN A 176 -0.80 28.35 23.48
CA GLN A 176 -0.24 27.02 23.68
C GLN A 176 0.66 26.63 22.50
N LYS A 177 1.85 26.12 22.82
CA LYS A 177 2.83 25.63 21.83
C LYS A 177 2.84 24.12 21.77
N PHE A 178 2.70 23.58 20.55
CA PHE A 178 2.71 22.16 20.28
C PHE A 178 3.86 21.79 19.34
N VAL A 179 4.47 20.64 19.61
CA VAL A 179 5.50 20.05 18.75
C VAL A 179 5.06 18.67 18.33
N LEU A 180 4.86 18.46 17.03
CA LEU A 180 4.43 17.18 16.46
C LEU A 180 5.62 16.48 15.81
N LEU A 181 6.13 15.44 16.48
CA LEU A 181 7.10 14.53 15.89
C LEU A 181 6.36 13.59 14.94
N GLY A 182 6.33 13.94 13.65
CA GLY A 182 5.60 13.24 12.60
C GLY A 182 4.23 13.84 12.28
N GLY A 183 4.08 15.17 12.24
CA GLY A 183 2.79 15.81 12.00
C GLY A 183 2.19 15.57 10.60
N THR A 184 2.92 14.98 9.66
CA THR A 184 2.37 14.45 8.39
C THR A 184 1.82 13.02 8.49
N ALA A 185 1.71 12.46 9.69
CA ALA A 185 1.06 11.16 9.92
C ALA A 185 -0.45 11.27 9.65
N GLU A 186 -1.06 10.19 9.18
CA GLU A 186 -2.48 10.18 8.79
C GLU A 186 -3.43 10.49 9.96
N LEU A 187 -3.04 10.10 11.18
CA LEU A 187 -3.82 10.32 12.41
C LEU A 187 -3.41 11.59 13.17
N THR A 188 -2.71 12.52 12.53
CA THR A 188 -2.22 13.74 13.17
C THR A 188 -3.35 14.62 13.71
N PRO A 189 -3.25 15.19 14.93
CA PRO A 189 -4.21 16.16 15.44
C PRO A 189 -3.97 17.59 14.91
N ILE A 190 -3.02 17.77 13.98
CA ILE A 190 -2.52 19.09 13.58
C ILE A 190 -3.62 20.06 13.13
N TYR A 191 -4.64 19.57 12.42
CA TYR A 191 -5.70 20.41 11.88
C TYR A 191 -6.49 21.09 12.99
N ALA A 192 -6.92 20.33 13.99
CA ALA A 192 -7.66 20.89 15.09
C ALA A 192 -6.81 21.75 16.03
N LEU A 193 -5.53 21.42 16.21
CA LEU A 193 -4.62 22.28 16.99
C LEU A 193 -4.47 23.65 16.32
N LEU A 194 -4.25 23.68 15.00
CA LEU A 194 -4.18 24.91 14.23
C LEU A 194 -5.52 25.66 14.23
N GLN A 195 -6.64 24.96 14.05
CA GLN A 195 -7.97 25.54 14.11
C GLN A 195 -8.34 26.05 15.50
N ALA A 196 -7.77 25.49 16.57
CA ALA A 196 -7.95 25.96 17.95
C ALA A 196 -7.06 27.16 18.30
N GLY A 197 -6.17 27.59 17.40
CA GLY A 197 -5.31 28.75 17.62
C GLY A 197 -3.94 28.45 18.22
N ALA A 198 -3.55 27.17 18.28
CA ALA A 198 -2.24 26.77 18.78
C ALA A 198 -1.10 27.18 17.83
N GLU A 199 0.09 27.40 18.40
CA GLU A 199 1.33 27.47 17.64
C GLU A 199 1.92 26.07 17.50
N VAL A 200 2.12 25.59 16.27
CA VAL A 200 2.47 24.20 16.01
C VAL A 200 3.77 24.09 15.24
N LEU A 201 4.81 23.48 15.82
CA LEU A 201 6.00 23.03 15.10
C LEU A 201 5.85 21.56 14.67
N THR A 202 6.06 21.24 13.40
CA THR A 202 5.97 19.85 12.91
C THR A 202 7.26 19.33 12.27
N THR A 203 7.66 18.12 12.66
CA THR A 203 8.66 17.37 11.88
C THR A 203 8.00 16.66 10.70
N HIS A 204 8.73 16.56 9.58
CA HIS A 204 8.22 15.96 8.36
C HIS A 204 9.35 15.45 7.45
N THR A 205 9.05 14.40 6.70
CA THR A 205 9.91 13.88 5.61
C THR A 205 9.22 13.92 4.25
N LYS A 206 7.93 14.29 4.24
CA LYS A 206 7.10 14.47 3.06
C LYS A 206 6.78 15.96 2.92
N ASN A 207 6.38 16.37 1.71
CA ASN A 207 5.98 17.76 1.46
C ASN A 207 4.88 18.21 2.43
N VAL A 208 5.12 19.30 3.18
CA VAL A 208 4.14 19.89 4.10
C VAL A 208 3.01 20.62 3.38
N LYS A 209 3.17 20.94 2.08
CA LYS A 209 2.14 21.64 1.30
C LYS A 209 0.77 20.96 1.37
N ASN A 210 0.70 19.64 1.19
CA ASN A 210 -0.57 18.91 1.28
C ASN A 210 -1.22 19.05 2.67
N LEU A 211 -0.42 19.13 3.73
CA LEU A 211 -0.93 19.35 5.08
C LEU A 211 -1.52 20.76 5.20
N ILE A 212 -0.83 21.77 4.67
CA ILE A 212 -1.31 23.16 4.65
C ILE A 212 -2.62 23.26 3.84
N ASP A 213 -2.62 22.71 2.62
CA ASP A 213 -3.78 22.71 1.72
C ASP A 213 -4.99 22.01 2.38
N THR A 214 -4.77 20.89 3.09
CA THR A 214 -5.84 20.16 3.81
C THR A 214 -6.32 20.93 5.05
N ALA A 215 -5.42 21.62 5.76
CA ALA A 215 -5.78 22.39 6.94
C ALA A 215 -6.68 23.59 6.59
N GLY A 216 -6.54 24.13 5.38
CA GLY A 216 -7.21 25.35 4.95
C GLY A 216 -6.75 26.57 5.77
N GLU A 217 -7.61 27.57 5.87
CA GLU A 217 -7.36 28.72 6.74
C GLU A 217 -7.59 28.34 8.21
N PHE A 218 -6.67 28.75 9.08
CA PHE A 218 -6.70 28.44 10.51
C PHE A 218 -6.24 29.65 11.35
N CYS A 219 -6.65 29.71 12.61
CA CYS A 219 -6.33 30.85 13.50
C CYS A 219 -4.98 30.73 14.23
N GLY A 220 -4.39 29.52 14.27
CA GLY A 220 -3.05 29.28 14.82
C GLY A 220 -1.91 29.59 13.85
N SER A 221 -0.71 29.07 14.15
CA SER A 221 0.46 29.15 13.27
C SER A 221 1.11 27.79 13.08
N LEU A 222 1.55 27.50 11.85
CA LEU A 222 2.31 26.30 11.52
C LEU A 222 3.77 26.66 11.26
N HIS A 223 4.67 26.12 12.07
CA HIS A 223 6.12 26.24 11.97
C HIS A 223 6.70 24.94 11.39
N TYR A 224 7.57 25.05 10.39
CA TYR A 224 8.22 23.88 9.77
C TYR A 224 9.53 24.27 9.05
N ALA A 225 10.49 23.36 8.91
CA ALA A 225 11.68 23.59 8.08
C ALA A 225 11.42 23.19 6.62
N THR A 226 11.67 24.08 5.66
CA THR A 226 11.40 23.83 4.22
C THR A 226 12.14 22.61 3.64
N GLN A 227 13.31 22.29 4.20
CA GLN A 227 14.13 21.14 3.79
C GLN A 227 13.69 19.81 4.44
N GLY A 228 12.67 19.83 5.30
CA GLY A 228 12.26 18.69 6.11
C GLY A 228 13.06 18.53 7.40
N MET A 229 12.50 17.73 8.31
CA MET A 229 13.08 17.38 9.61
C MET A 229 12.99 15.88 9.80
N ASN A 230 14.08 15.18 9.56
CA ASN A 230 14.10 13.72 9.64
C ASN A 230 14.64 13.24 11.00
N LEU A 231 13.75 12.68 11.81
CA LEU A 231 14.05 12.14 13.15
C LEU A 231 15.20 11.13 13.17
N LEU A 232 15.41 10.37 12.09
CA LEU A 232 16.47 9.38 12.05
C LEU A 232 17.84 9.96 11.72
N THR A 233 17.92 11.12 11.07
CA THR A 233 19.17 11.69 10.56
C THR A 233 19.56 13.01 11.18
N GLN A 234 18.62 13.71 11.83
CA GLN A 234 18.78 15.04 12.41
C GLN A 234 18.20 15.18 13.84
N PRO A 235 18.24 14.17 14.74
CA PRO A 235 17.51 14.25 16.01
C PRO A 235 18.03 15.33 16.96
N LYS A 236 19.34 15.62 16.98
CA LYS A 236 19.91 16.68 17.84
C LYS A 236 19.57 18.09 17.33
N GLU A 237 19.58 18.28 16.01
CA GLU A 237 19.18 19.52 15.35
C GLU A 237 17.68 19.78 15.54
N ILE A 238 16.85 18.73 15.48
CA ILE A 238 15.43 18.81 15.81
C ILE A 238 15.24 19.23 17.28
N ALA A 239 15.93 18.59 18.23
CA ALA A 239 15.85 18.96 19.64
C ALA A 239 16.25 20.43 19.86
N GLN A 240 17.32 20.91 19.21
CA GLN A 240 17.72 22.32 19.31
C GLN A 240 16.65 23.25 18.72
N THR A 241 16.12 22.92 17.55
CA THR A 241 15.07 23.73 16.90
C THR A 241 13.82 23.82 17.77
N ILE A 242 13.47 22.73 18.46
CA ILE A 242 12.35 22.71 19.39
C ILE A 242 12.61 23.63 20.60
N ARG A 243 13.83 23.65 21.15
CA ARG A 243 14.18 24.56 22.25
C ARG A 243 14.04 26.02 21.86
N GLU A 244 14.51 26.37 20.67
CA GLU A 244 14.38 27.75 20.17
C GLU A 244 12.93 28.13 19.87
N PHE A 245 12.14 27.21 19.32
CA PHE A 245 10.69 27.41 19.14
C PHE A 245 9.95 27.58 20.47
N ALA A 246 10.31 26.77 21.48
CA ALA A 246 9.76 26.87 22.83
C ALA A 246 10.07 28.23 23.46
N GLY A 247 11.32 28.70 23.35
CA GLY A 247 11.78 29.87 24.09
C GLY A 247 11.71 29.60 25.60
N GLU A 248 11.09 30.52 26.34
CA GLU A 248 10.83 30.36 27.78
C GLU A 248 9.54 29.57 28.08
N ASP A 249 8.69 29.33 27.07
CA ASP A 249 7.42 28.66 27.27
C ASP A 249 7.60 27.14 27.39
N LYS A 250 6.72 26.50 28.17
CA LYS A 250 6.59 25.05 28.11
C LYS A 250 5.81 24.62 26.85
N ILE A 251 6.13 23.44 26.33
CA ILE A 251 5.53 22.89 25.11
C ILE A 251 4.81 21.57 25.33
N HIS A 252 3.80 21.30 24.50
CA HIS A 252 3.14 20.02 24.40
C HIS A 252 3.78 19.18 23.28
N LEU A 253 4.49 18.11 23.64
CA LEU A 253 5.16 17.25 22.67
C LEU A 253 4.27 16.06 22.27
N VAL A 254 3.94 15.94 20.98
CA VAL A 254 3.12 14.86 20.43
C VAL A 254 3.97 13.94 19.57
N THR A 255 4.09 12.68 19.98
CA THR A 255 4.96 11.67 19.37
C THR A 255 4.16 10.73 18.46
N LEU A 256 4.11 11.02 17.16
CA LEU A 256 3.29 10.31 16.18
C LEU A 256 4.09 9.56 15.11
N ALA A 257 5.39 9.82 15.01
CA ALA A 257 6.22 9.25 13.97
C ALA A 257 6.27 7.72 14.08
N TYR A 258 5.87 7.04 13.01
CA TYR A 258 6.07 5.61 12.84
C TYR A 258 6.29 5.30 11.36
N ARG A 259 7.12 4.28 11.07
CA ARG A 259 7.34 3.80 9.71
C ARG A 259 7.71 2.32 9.71
N GLY A 260 7.05 1.55 8.86
CA GLY A 260 7.21 0.10 8.77
C GLY A 260 8.50 -0.36 8.09
N GLY A 261 9.16 -1.37 8.66
CA GLY A 261 10.18 -2.18 8.01
C GLY A 261 11.63 -1.94 8.44
N LYS A 262 12.49 -2.96 8.29
CA LYS A 262 13.94 -2.94 8.58
C LYS A 262 14.32 -2.40 9.98
N GLY A 263 13.45 -2.54 10.98
CA GLY A 263 13.72 -2.06 12.34
C GLY A 263 13.54 -0.55 12.53
N GLN A 264 12.95 0.15 11.56
CA GLN A 264 12.75 1.61 11.62
C GLN A 264 11.86 2.03 12.78
N GLU A 265 10.88 1.21 13.18
CA GLU A 265 9.96 1.53 14.27
C GLU A 265 10.72 1.71 15.60
N LEU A 266 11.64 0.79 15.92
CA LEU A 266 12.49 0.91 17.11
C LEU A 266 13.46 2.10 17.00
N ARG A 267 14.03 2.36 15.82
CA ARG A 267 14.94 3.50 15.62
C ARG A 267 14.23 4.84 15.80
N LEU A 268 12.97 4.94 15.36
CA LEU A 268 12.14 6.12 15.59
C LEU A 268 11.78 6.28 17.06
N ALA A 269 11.42 5.19 17.75
CA ALA A 269 11.20 5.23 19.20
C ALA A 269 12.42 5.76 19.96
N VAL A 270 13.63 5.31 19.60
CA VAL A 270 14.89 5.81 20.18
C VAL A 270 15.13 7.28 19.87
N ALA A 271 14.87 7.71 18.62
CA ALA A 271 14.99 9.11 18.23
C ALA A 271 14.08 10.02 19.09
N GLN A 272 12.84 9.59 19.28
CA GLN A 272 11.82 10.34 20.02
C GLN A 272 12.15 10.40 21.52
N ASP A 273 12.59 9.28 22.12
CA ASP A 273 13.08 9.26 23.51
C ASP A 273 14.29 10.18 23.69
N GLY A 274 15.27 10.14 22.77
CA GLY A 274 16.43 11.04 22.83
C GLY A 274 16.07 12.52 22.77
N ILE A 275 15.08 12.90 21.97
CA ILE A 275 14.55 14.27 21.91
C ILE A 275 13.86 14.62 23.25
N ILE A 276 13.04 13.72 23.81
CA ILE A 276 12.38 13.94 25.11
C ILE A 276 13.41 14.18 26.22
N ARG A 277 14.46 13.35 26.30
CA ARG A 277 15.55 13.52 27.29
C ARG A 277 16.22 14.88 27.19
N LYS A 278 16.44 15.39 25.98
CA LYS A 278 17.02 16.73 25.73
C LYS A 278 16.09 17.88 26.09
N LEU A 279 14.78 17.64 26.13
CA LEU A 279 13.74 18.65 26.30
C LEU A 279 13.02 18.58 27.66
N CYS A 280 13.33 17.61 28.52
CA CYS A 280 12.50 17.24 29.67
C CYS A 280 12.02 18.42 30.53
N LYS A 281 12.84 19.46 30.70
CA LYS A 281 12.49 20.66 31.49
C LYS A 281 11.55 21.63 30.76
N GLN A 282 11.50 21.60 29.44
CA GLN A 282 10.60 22.43 28.61
C GLN A 282 9.23 21.78 28.35
N LEU A 283 8.99 20.54 28.79
CA LEU A 283 7.74 19.84 28.47
C LEU A 283 6.64 20.19 29.47
N ALA A 284 5.51 20.68 28.96
CA ALA A 284 4.24 20.72 29.70
C ALA A 284 3.55 19.35 29.67
N SER A 285 3.64 18.66 28.53
CA SER A 285 3.08 17.33 28.37
C SER A 285 3.78 16.51 27.29
N ILE A 286 3.63 15.20 27.38
CA ILE A 286 3.97 14.25 26.33
C ILE A 286 2.70 13.50 25.92
N CYS A 287 2.45 13.41 24.62
CA CYS A 287 1.33 12.66 24.06
C CYS A 287 1.83 11.58 23.08
N CYS A 288 1.40 10.35 23.25
CA CYS A 288 1.67 9.24 22.35
C CYS A 288 0.40 8.47 21.98
N TYR A 289 0.27 8.12 20.69
CA TYR A 289 -0.84 7.28 20.23
C TYR A 289 -0.41 5.82 20.24
N VAL A 290 -1.05 5.04 21.09
CA VAL A 290 -0.74 3.64 21.32
C VAL A 290 -1.54 2.75 20.36
N SER A 291 -0.87 1.79 19.73
CA SER A 291 -1.54 0.82 18.84
C SER A 291 -2.39 -0.17 19.65
N PRO A 292 -3.58 -0.59 19.16
CA PRO A 292 -4.39 -1.62 19.81
C PRO A 292 -3.82 -3.04 19.59
N SER A 293 -2.75 -3.18 18.82
CA SER A 293 -2.04 -4.44 18.53
C SER A 293 -0.78 -4.62 19.38
N VAL A 294 -0.89 -4.27 20.66
CA VAL A 294 0.15 -4.39 21.68
C VAL A 294 -0.43 -5.09 22.91
N ILE A 295 0.40 -5.79 23.68
CA ILE A 295 -0.01 -6.28 24.99
C ILE A 295 -0.40 -5.07 25.86
N ALA A 296 -1.61 -5.08 26.40
CA ALA A 296 -2.15 -3.96 27.17
C ALA A 296 -2.85 -4.49 28.41
N GLU A 297 -2.62 -3.80 29.54
CA GLU A 297 -3.44 -3.99 30.73
C GLU A 297 -4.85 -3.43 30.47
N ILE A 298 -5.87 -4.14 30.90
CA ILE A 298 -7.27 -3.79 30.66
C ILE A 298 -8.07 -3.86 31.96
N SER A 299 -9.21 -3.17 31.99
CA SER A 299 -10.10 -3.20 33.15
C SER A 299 -10.71 -4.60 33.35
N PRO A 300 -11.10 -4.95 34.59
CA PRO A 300 -11.84 -6.19 34.86
C PRO A 300 -13.09 -6.33 34.00
N GLN A 301 -13.81 -5.23 33.76
CA GLN A 301 -15.02 -5.22 32.92
C GLN A 301 -14.71 -5.60 31.46
N THR A 302 -13.67 -5.00 30.87
CA THR A 302 -13.23 -5.32 29.50
C THR A 302 -12.78 -6.79 29.39
N ALA A 303 -12.09 -7.30 30.41
CA ALA A 303 -11.69 -8.71 30.47
C ALA A 303 -12.90 -9.65 30.58
N GLU A 304 -13.88 -9.30 31.41
CA GLU A 304 -15.12 -10.07 31.57
C GLU A 304 -15.90 -10.15 30.25
N ASP A 305 -16.02 -9.05 29.52
CA ASP A 305 -16.69 -9.03 28.21
C ASP A 305 -16.09 -10.04 27.23
N ALA A 306 -14.75 -10.15 27.19
CA ALA A 306 -14.05 -11.13 26.37
C ALA A 306 -14.22 -12.57 26.90
N LEU A 307 -14.08 -12.78 28.21
CA LEU A 307 -14.17 -14.08 28.85
C LEU A 307 -15.58 -14.68 28.76
N GLN A 308 -16.62 -13.85 28.91
CA GLN A 308 -18.01 -14.26 28.72
C GLN A 308 -18.25 -14.85 27.32
N ILE A 309 -17.67 -14.26 26.28
CA ILE A 309 -17.78 -14.79 24.91
C ILE A 309 -16.91 -16.04 24.75
N TYR A 310 -15.70 -16.06 25.33
CA TYR A 310 -14.79 -17.19 25.26
C TYR A 310 -15.35 -18.47 25.88
N ASN A 311 -16.08 -18.33 26.99
CA ASN A 311 -16.68 -19.44 27.75
C ASN A 311 -17.94 -20.01 27.08
N LYS A 312 -18.52 -19.29 26.11
CA LYS A 312 -19.63 -19.84 25.31
C LYS A 312 -19.15 -21.05 24.50
N PRO A 313 -19.98 -22.08 24.35
CA PRO A 313 -19.59 -23.29 23.62
C PRO A 313 -19.24 -22.94 22.17
N LEU A 314 -17.97 -23.15 21.81
CA LEU A 314 -17.50 -22.98 20.44
C LEU A 314 -18.29 -23.89 19.48
N PRO A 315 -18.65 -23.40 18.27
CA PRO A 315 -19.14 -24.26 17.20
C PRO A 315 -18.17 -25.42 16.96
N THR A 316 -18.68 -26.59 16.58
CA THR A 316 -17.87 -27.82 16.34
C THR A 316 -16.70 -27.57 15.39
N THR A 317 -16.89 -26.66 14.45
CA THR A 317 -15.92 -26.18 13.47
C THR A 317 -14.73 -25.46 14.11
N SER A 318 -15.01 -24.53 15.02
CA SER A 318 -14.02 -23.75 15.76
C SER A 318 -13.34 -24.61 16.83
N LYS A 319 -14.04 -25.57 17.43
CA LYS A 319 -13.44 -26.59 18.32
C LYS A 319 -12.38 -27.41 17.60
N LEU A 320 -12.62 -27.82 16.35
CA LEU A 320 -11.61 -28.49 15.54
C LEU A 320 -10.41 -27.59 15.28
N LEU A 321 -10.65 -26.38 14.78
CA LEU A 321 -9.59 -25.43 14.43
C LEU A 321 -8.74 -25.11 15.66
N ARG A 322 -9.35 -24.95 16.83
CA ARG A 322 -8.64 -24.80 18.11
C ARG A 322 -7.70 -25.97 18.38
N LYS A 323 -8.14 -27.21 18.12
CA LYS A 323 -7.31 -28.41 18.32
C LYS A 323 -6.19 -28.52 17.27
N THR A 324 -6.50 -28.33 15.99
CA THR A 324 -5.54 -28.52 14.87
C THR A 324 -4.49 -27.42 14.81
N THR A 325 -4.85 -26.18 15.14
CA THR A 325 -3.92 -25.05 15.23
C THR A 325 -3.15 -25.01 16.55
N LYS A 326 -3.34 -26.00 17.43
CA LYS A 326 -2.79 -26.02 18.79
C LYS A 326 -3.08 -24.71 19.55
N ARG A 327 -4.33 -24.26 19.47
CA ARG A 327 -4.85 -23.00 20.04
C ARG A 327 -4.28 -21.72 19.42
N ARG A 328 -3.53 -21.75 18.32
CA ARG A 328 -3.03 -20.54 17.64
C ARG A 328 -4.16 -19.65 17.06
N TRP A 329 -5.35 -20.19 16.77
CA TRP A 329 -6.45 -19.37 16.26
C TRP A 329 -7.55 -19.06 17.27
N TYR A 330 -7.77 -19.96 18.23
CA TYR A 330 -8.85 -19.89 19.22
C TYR A 330 -8.31 -20.08 20.65
N GLY A 331 -7.08 -19.60 20.87
CA GLY A 331 -6.50 -19.45 22.20
C GLY A 331 -7.09 -18.24 22.91
N PRO A 332 -7.07 -18.19 24.24
CA PRO A 332 -7.60 -17.05 24.99
C PRO A 332 -6.77 -15.80 24.69
N SER A 333 -7.44 -14.71 24.33
CA SER A 333 -6.84 -13.38 24.20
C SER A 333 -6.47 -12.79 25.55
N ILE A 334 -7.21 -13.11 26.61
CA ILE A 334 -7.00 -12.56 27.94
C ILE A 334 -5.98 -13.40 28.71
N ALA A 335 -5.06 -12.71 29.39
CA ALA A 335 -4.22 -13.26 30.44
C ALA A 335 -4.58 -12.61 31.78
N GLN A 336 -4.38 -13.35 32.87
CA GLN A 336 -4.63 -12.89 34.23
C GLN A 336 -3.45 -13.26 35.12
N LYS A 337 -3.04 -12.32 35.97
CA LYS A 337 -2.01 -12.48 37.02
C LYS A 337 -2.31 -11.45 38.13
N ASP A 338 -2.23 -11.86 39.39
CA ASP A 338 -2.42 -10.99 40.57
C ASP A 338 -3.68 -10.11 40.51
N SER A 339 -4.82 -10.70 40.14
CA SER A 339 -6.12 -10.02 39.97
C SER A 339 -6.17 -8.93 38.90
N ARG A 340 -5.15 -8.82 38.05
CA ARG A 340 -5.06 -7.89 36.91
C ARG A 340 -5.20 -8.66 35.61
N TYR A 341 -5.60 -7.96 34.55
CA TYR A 341 -5.94 -8.55 33.26
C TYR A 341 -5.19 -7.89 32.12
N TRP A 342 -4.80 -8.68 31.13
CA TRP A 342 -4.12 -8.19 29.93
C TRP A 342 -4.75 -8.75 28.66
N ALA A 343 -4.91 -7.88 27.66
CA ALA A 343 -5.29 -8.26 26.30
C ALA A 343 -4.04 -8.58 25.46
N LYS A 344 -3.88 -9.84 25.03
CA LYS A 344 -2.78 -10.29 24.17
C LYS A 344 -3.13 -10.09 22.69
N THR A 345 -2.93 -8.88 22.19
CA THR A 345 -3.31 -8.51 20.82
C THR A 345 -2.13 -8.32 19.86
N ILE A 346 -0.91 -8.67 20.25
CA ILE A 346 0.25 -8.56 19.35
C ILE A 346 0.01 -9.38 18.08
N CYS A 347 0.17 -8.74 16.92
CA CYS A 347 0.00 -9.35 15.61
C CYS A 347 1.34 -9.85 15.05
N ASN A 348 1.46 -11.15 14.82
CA ASN A 348 2.73 -11.75 14.38
C ASN A 348 3.27 -11.15 13.07
N PHE A 349 2.39 -10.80 12.13
CA PHE A 349 2.76 -10.27 10.81
C PHE A 349 3.32 -8.84 10.83
N GLN A 350 3.11 -8.07 11.91
CA GLN A 350 3.69 -6.73 12.06
C GLN A 350 5.17 -6.77 12.45
N GLY A 351 5.62 -7.91 12.99
CA GLY A 351 7.02 -8.13 13.35
C GLY A 351 7.41 -7.60 14.73
N CYS A 352 8.53 -8.12 15.23
CA CYS A 352 9.01 -7.84 16.59
C CYS A 352 9.40 -6.36 16.80
N SER A 353 9.93 -5.68 15.78
CA SER A 353 10.24 -4.24 15.83
C SER A 353 9.01 -3.39 16.13
N TYR A 354 7.91 -3.63 15.41
CA TYR A 354 6.65 -2.90 15.60
C TYR A 354 6.08 -3.13 17.01
N ALA A 355 6.02 -4.39 17.45
CA ALA A 355 5.53 -4.75 18.78
C ALA A 355 6.36 -4.07 19.89
N ALA A 356 7.70 -4.16 19.80
CA ALA A 356 8.60 -3.56 20.77
C ALA A 356 8.58 -2.02 20.72
N SER A 357 8.40 -1.39 19.56
CA SER A 357 8.31 0.08 19.47
C SER A 357 7.05 0.63 20.16
N ASN A 358 5.93 -0.10 20.14
CA ASN A 358 4.73 0.33 20.87
C ASN A 358 4.84 0.03 22.36
N LEU A 359 5.43 -1.11 22.74
CA LEU A 359 5.62 -1.45 24.14
C LEU A 359 6.69 -0.57 24.79
N PHE A 360 7.91 -0.56 24.26
CA PHE A 360 9.01 0.20 24.85
C PHE A 360 8.87 1.69 24.54
N GLY A 361 8.72 2.04 23.26
CA GLY A 361 8.70 3.43 22.80
C GLY A 361 7.43 4.22 23.09
N LYS A 362 6.39 3.58 23.67
CA LYS A 362 5.15 4.30 24.06
C LYS A 362 4.69 3.93 25.46
N TYR A 363 4.53 2.64 25.77
CA TYR A 363 4.10 2.25 27.13
C TYR A 363 5.18 2.58 28.17
N TYR A 364 6.39 2.07 27.99
CA TYR A 364 7.45 2.27 28.99
C TYR A 364 7.86 3.74 29.05
N LEU A 365 7.90 4.40 27.89
CA LEU A 365 8.08 5.84 27.80
C LEU A 365 7.05 6.60 28.63
N ALA A 366 5.75 6.29 28.48
CA ALA A 366 4.73 6.97 29.25
C ALA A 366 4.80 6.67 30.74
N GLU A 367 5.15 5.45 31.16
CA GLU A 367 5.38 5.12 32.57
C GLU A 367 6.58 5.86 33.19
N VAL A 368 7.63 6.08 32.41
CA VAL A 368 8.87 6.72 32.86
C VAL A 368 8.72 8.23 32.98
N TYR A 369 8.13 8.89 31.98
CA TYR A 369 8.03 10.36 31.96
C TYR A 369 6.76 10.91 32.59
N CYS A 370 5.88 10.05 33.09
CA CYS A 370 4.74 10.48 33.87
C CYS A 370 5.21 10.94 35.26
N ASN A 371 5.11 12.24 35.55
CA ASN A 371 5.42 12.85 36.82
C ASN A 371 4.58 14.12 37.03
N ASP A 372 4.68 14.74 38.21
CA ASP A 372 3.87 15.92 38.57
C ASP A 372 4.13 17.15 37.68
N ASP A 373 5.32 17.23 37.07
CA ASP A 373 5.74 18.38 36.24
C ASP A 373 5.38 18.25 34.76
N THR A 374 5.13 17.03 34.27
CA THR A 374 4.86 16.71 32.87
C THR A 374 3.60 15.85 32.73
N LYS A 375 2.54 16.41 32.13
CA LYS A 375 1.31 15.66 31.86
C LYS A 375 1.54 14.56 30.82
N MET A 376 0.86 13.42 30.97
CA MET A 376 0.97 12.29 30.04
C MET A 376 -0.37 11.95 29.37
N SER A 377 -0.39 11.94 28.05
CA SER A 377 -1.52 11.48 27.22
C SER A 377 -1.10 10.25 26.40
N ALA A 378 -1.34 9.06 26.93
CA ALA A 378 -0.97 7.79 26.30
C ALA A 378 -2.22 6.92 26.06
N ASN A 379 -2.94 7.24 24.99
CA ASN A 379 -4.25 6.67 24.67
C ASN A 379 -4.13 5.59 23.58
N VAL A 380 -4.94 4.53 23.68
CA VAL A 380 -4.99 3.48 22.64
C VAL A 380 -5.96 3.89 21.54
N GLY A 381 -5.46 3.94 20.30
CA GLY A 381 -6.26 4.26 19.12
C GLY A 381 -6.87 3.04 18.44
N GLY A 382 -7.92 3.28 17.64
CA GLY A 382 -8.68 2.26 16.94
C GLY A 382 -7.84 1.42 15.99
N ILE A 383 -8.33 0.22 15.64
CA ILE A 383 -7.81 -0.48 14.46
C ILE A 383 -8.30 0.29 13.23
N THR A 384 -7.40 0.99 12.56
CA THR A 384 -7.75 1.93 11.50
C THR A 384 -7.32 1.44 10.12
N ALA A 385 -8.16 1.66 9.10
CA ALA A 385 -7.86 1.36 7.70
C ALA A 385 -6.95 2.42 7.03
N THR A 386 -5.80 2.72 7.64
CA THR A 386 -4.87 3.73 7.10
C THR A 386 -4.30 3.31 5.75
N SER A 387 -3.86 4.30 4.96
CA SER A 387 -3.13 4.08 3.70
C SER A 387 -1.90 3.17 3.87
N SER A 388 -1.26 3.22 5.05
CA SER A 388 -0.09 2.38 5.40
C SER A 388 -0.44 0.90 5.65
N MET A 389 -1.71 0.59 5.90
CA MET A 389 -2.22 -0.76 6.17
C MET A 389 -2.87 -1.42 4.93
N ASP A 390 -2.81 -0.77 3.76
CA ASP A 390 -3.46 -1.22 2.51
C ASP A 390 -2.72 -2.39 1.82
N THR A 391 -2.59 -3.52 2.50
CA THR A 391 -2.07 -4.77 1.93
C THR A 391 -3.23 -5.70 1.52
N PRO A 392 -3.05 -6.59 0.51
CA PRO A 392 -4.09 -7.55 0.13
C PRO A 392 -4.59 -8.41 1.31
N LEU A 393 -3.69 -8.83 2.19
CA LEU A 393 -4.01 -9.64 3.37
C LEU A 393 -4.92 -8.86 4.35
N LEU A 394 -4.51 -7.64 4.71
CA LEU A 394 -5.26 -6.82 5.67
C LEU A 394 -6.60 -6.37 5.10
N ARG A 395 -6.67 -6.00 3.81
CA ARG A 395 -7.96 -5.73 3.13
C ARG A 395 -8.92 -6.91 3.21
N ALA A 396 -8.42 -8.14 3.03
CA ALA A 396 -9.25 -9.33 3.15
C ALA A 396 -9.70 -9.54 4.61
N ALA A 397 -8.80 -9.34 5.57
CA ALA A 397 -9.13 -9.46 7.00
C ALA A 397 -10.17 -8.43 7.45
N PHE A 398 -10.01 -7.16 7.06
CA PHE A 398 -10.91 -6.06 7.44
C PHE A 398 -12.36 -6.32 7.02
N ARG A 399 -12.61 -6.95 5.86
CA ARG A 399 -13.97 -7.33 5.42
C ARG A 399 -14.69 -8.30 6.34
N GLU A 400 -13.95 -9.12 7.09
CA GLU A 400 -14.51 -10.12 8.00
C GLU A 400 -14.23 -9.82 9.47
N ALA A 401 -13.61 -8.69 9.80
CA ALA A 401 -13.22 -8.32 11.16
C ALA A 401 -14.42 -8.33 12.13
N LYS A 402 -15.57 -7.81 11.70
CA LYS A 402 -16.81 -7.78 12.52
C LYS A 402 -17.26 -9.17 13.00
N ARG A 403 -16.89 -10.27 12.31
CA ARG A 403 -17.18 -11.65 12.80
C ARG A 403 -16.46 -12.00 14.10
N PHE A 404 -15.35 -11.31 14.37
CA PHE A 404 -14.54 -11.48 15.55
C PHE A 404 -14.75 -10.32 16.54
N PHE A 405 -15.87 -9.60 16.39
CA PHE A 405 -16.24 -8.44 17.22
C PHE A 405 -15.21 -7.31 17.14
N ILE A 406 -14.57 -7.17 15.98
CA ILE A 406 -13.58 -6.11 15.73
C ILE A 406 -14.14 -5.16 14.68
N ASP A 407 -14.25 -3.89 15.06
CA ASP A 407 -14.62 -2.80 14.18
C ASP A 407 -13.36 -2.11 13.65
N ILE A 408 -13.37 -1.83 12.35
CA ILE A 408 -12.29 -1.14 11.65
C ILE A 408 -12.75 0.30 11.45
N PHE A 409 -12.02 1.22 12.04
CA PHE A 409 -12.33 2.64 12.06
C PHE A 409 -11.80 3.28 10.78
N GLU A 410 -12.50 4.31 10.31
CA GLU A 410 -11.96 5.20 9.29
C GLU A 410 -10.85 6.09 9.88
N SER A 411 -9.96 6.60 9.02
CA SER A 411 -8.83 7.43 9.46
C SER A 411 -9.26 8.73 10.13
N ASP A 412 -10.28 9.39 9.58
CA ASP A 412 -10.83 10.63 10.13
C ASP A 412 -11.47 10.40 11.50
N GLU A 413 -12.24 9.32 11.63
CA GLU A 413 -12.87 8.91 12.89
C GLU A 413 -11.82 8.66 13.99
N THR A 414 -10.79 7.88 13.68
CA THR A 414 -9.73 7.60 14.66
C THR A 414 -8.99 8.89 15.04
N ARG A 415 -8.71 9.76 14.06
CA ARG A 415 -8.05 11.05 14.30
C ARG A 415 -8.85 11.90 15.27
N GLU A 416 -10.14 12.10 15.01
CA GLU A 416 -11.03 12.95 15.81
C GLU A 416 -11.22 12.39 17.23
N LEU A 417 -11.40 11.08 17.38
CA LEU A 417 -11.50 10.44 18.69
C LEU A 417 -10.20 10.58 19.49
N MET A 418 -9.06 10.28 18.88
CA MET A 418 -7.76 10.36 19.55
C MET A 418 -7.39 11.80 19.91
N GLN A 419 -7.77 12.76 19.07
CA GLN A 419 -7.61 14.17 19.36
C GLN A 419 -8.51 14.61 20.52
N ALA A 420 -9.77 14.17 20.58
CA ALA A 420 -10.64 14.45 21.72
C ALA A 420 -10.05 13.89 23.04
N MET A 421 -9.44 12.70 23.00
CA MET A 421 -8.72 12.15 24.15
C MET A 421 -7.48 12.96 24.53
N LEU A 422 -6.70 13.41 23.55
CA LEU A 422 -5.56 14.30 23.78
C LEU A 422 -6.03 15.59 24.46
N LEU A 423 -7.08 16.25 23.93
CA LEU A 423 -7.57 17.51 24.49
C LEU A 423 -8.16 17.33 25.89
N TYR A 424 -8.87 16.22 26.14
CA TYR A 424 -9.31 15.85 27.48
C TYR A 424 -8.14 15.76 28.46
N ASP A 425 -7.07 15.05 28.07
CA ASP A 425 -5.90 14.86 28.94
C ASP A 425 -5.12 16.15 29.21
N LEU A 426 -5.18 17.13 28.31
CA LEU A 426 -4.52 18.41 28.51
C LEU A 426 -5.38 19.37 29.35
N LEU A 427 -6.68 19.45 29.04
CA LEU A 427 -7.58 20.52 29.51
C LEU A 427 -8.44 20.12 30.71
N CYS A 428 -8.82 18.85 30.82
CA CYS A 428 -9.80 18.39 31.81
C CYS A 428 -9.19 17.63 32.99
N THR A 429 -7.96 17.13 32.87
CA THR A 429 -7.32 16.33 33.93
C THR A 429 -6.38 17.19 34.78
N LYS A 430 -6.39 16.89 36.08
CA LYS A 430 -5.48 17.48 37.08
C LYS A 430 -4.34 16.54 37.48
N ASN A 431 -4.59 15.23 37.44
CA ASN A 431 -3.63 14.19 37.82
C ASN A 431 -3.37 13.23 36.66
N ASN A 432 -2.20 12.59 36.68
CA ASN A 432 -1.80 11.62 35.67
C ASN A 432 -2.27 10.17 35.97
N ASP A 433 -3.14 9.92 36.94
CA ASP A 433 -3.31 8.58 37.57
C ASP A 433 -3.96 7.47 36.70
N ALA A 434 -4.25 7.73 35.41
CA ALA A 434 -5.04 6.83 34.56
C ALA A 434 -4.56 6.69 33.10
N PHE A 435 -3.26 6.86 32.81
CA PHE A 435 -2.72 6.60 31.47
C PHE A 435 -2.87 5.10 31.09
N PHE A 436 -3.07 4.82 29.80
CA PHE A 436 -3.51 3.54 29.21
C PHE A 436 -4.92 3.05 29.53
N ARG A 437 -5.67 3.63 30.47
CA ARG A 437 -7.05 3.18 30.74
C ARG A 437 -8.07 3.63 29.70
N LYS A 438 -7.80 4.75 29.02
CA LYS A 438 -8.61 5.26 27.92
C LYS A 438 -8.22 4.55 26.63
N GLN A 439 -9.05 3.59 26.23
CA GLN A 439 -8.75 2.67 25.14
C GLN A 439 -9.86 2.64 24.10
N ILE A 440 -9.61 3.21 22.91
CA ILE A 440 -10.45 3.10 21.72
C ILE A 440 -9.93 1.91 20.93
N HIS A 441 -10.16 0.69 21.39
CA HIS A 441 -9.48 -0.49 20.86
C HIS A 441 -10.21 -1.16 19.69
N GLY A 442 -11.39 -0.67 19.30
CA GLY A 442 -12.19 -1.20 18.19
C GLY A 442 -12.54 -2.68 18.34
N GLY A 443 -12.72 -3.14 19.58
CA GLY A 443 -12.99 -4.54 19.89
C GLY A 443 -11.76 -5.45 20.00
N ALA A 444 -10.55 -4.94 19.73
CA ALA A 444 -9.31 -5.73 19.86
C ALA A 444 -9.07 -6.28 21.27
N PHE A 445 -9.45 -5.53 22.32
CA PHE A 445 -9.27 -5.95 23.71
C PHE A 445 -10.44 -6.77 24.26
N THR A 446 -11.61 -6.69 23.63
CA THR A 446 -12.82 -7.46 24.00
C THR A 446 -13.02 -8.71 23.14
N THR A 447 -12.21 -8.89 22.09
CA THR A 447 -12.25 -10.11 21.29
C THR A 447 -11.81 -11.31 22.15
N PRO A 448 -12.53 -12.45 22.12
CA PRO A 448 -12.26 -13.59 23.01
C PRO A 448 -11.04 -14.41 22.60
N TRP A 449 -10.54 -14.25 21.37
CA TRP A 449 -9.47 -15.07 20.80
C TRP A 449 -8.27 -14.24 20.41
N ILE A 450 -7.08 -14.84 20.45
CA ILE A 450 -5.84 -14.15 20.09
C ILE A 450 -5.92 -13.48 18.71
N LEU A 451 -5.60 -12.18 18.65
CA LEU A 451 -5.87 -11.31 17.50
C LEU A 451 -5.22 -11.82 16.21
N SER A 452 -3.98 -12.34 16.28
CA SER A 452 -3.30 -12.95 15.13
C SER A 452 -4.13 -14.07 14.48
N GLY A 453 -4.82 -14.88 15.29
CA GLY A 453 -5.70 -15.94 14.85
C GLY A 453 -6.95 -15.42 14.14
N CYS A 454 -7.58 -14.40 14.73
CA CYS A 454 -8.73 -13.70 14.14
C CYS A 454 -8.38 -13.10 12.78
N VAL A 455 -7.25 -12.41 12.65
CA VAL A 455 -6.80 -11.80 11.39
C VAL A 455 -6.52 -12.86 10.32
N GLU A 456 -5.84 -13.95 10.68
CA GLU A 456 -5.54 -15.06 9.74
C GLU A 456 -6.83 -15.71 9.21
N GLU A 457 -7.80 -16.02 10.08
CA GLU A 457 -9.07 -16.60 9.66
C GLU A 457 -9.93 -15.59 8.88
N ALA A 458 -9.99 -14.33 9.33
CA ALA A 458 -10.70 -13.25 8.65
C ALA A 458 -10.17 -13.07 7.22
N ALA A 459 -8.84 -13.06 7.03
CA ALA A 459 -8.24 -12.94 5.71
C ALA A 459 -8.62 -14.10 4.78
N ILE A 460 -8.60 -15.35 5.30
CA ILE A 460 -9.03 -16.52 4.53
C ILE A 460 -10.50 -16.38 4.11
N ARG A 461 -11.37 -15.99 5.05
CA ARG A 461 -12.81 -15.84 4.78
C ARG A 461 -13.14 -14.65 3.89
N GLY A 462 -12.46 -13.52 4.04
CA GLY A 462 -12.70 -12.32 3.25
C GLY A 462 -12.26 -12.51 1.80
N ASN A 463 -11.23 -13.33 1.59
CA ASN A 463 -10.93 -13.85 0.27
C ASN A 463 -12.08 -14.73 -0.23
N LEU A 464 -12.61 -15.68 0.56
CA LEU A 464 -13.73 -16.54 0.15
C LEU A 464 -15.06 -15.79 -0.12
N LYS A 465 -15.41 -14.72 0.63
CA LYS A 465 -16.64 -13.93 0.42
C LYS A 465 -16.63 -13.11 -0.86
N ARG A 466 -15.45 -12.80 -1.42
CA ARG A 466 -15.32 -12.15 -2.73
C ARG A 466 -15.96 -12.98 -3.86
N PHE A 467 -16.33 -14.25 -3.60
CA PHE A 467 -16.73 -15.24 -4.58
C PHE A 467 -18.16 -15.82 -4.39
N ILE A 468 -19.03 -15.20 -3.56
CA ILE A 468 -20.35 -15.69 -3.04
C ILE A 468 -20.99 -16.92 -3.73
N MET A 469 -21.41 -17.92 -2.91
CA MET A 469 -22.66 -18.68 -3.11
C MET A 469 -23.30 -19.15 -1.79
N PRO A 470 -24.62 -19.46 -1.79
CA PRO A 470 -25.49 -19.42 -0.60
C PRO A 470 -25.51 -20.70 0.24
N ASN A 471 -25.97 -20.51 1.49
CA ASN A 471 -26.59 -21.49 2.40
C ASN A 471 -25.93 -22.86 2.54
N ASN A 472 -25.03 -22.95 3.55
CA ASN A 472 -24.86 -24.06 4.50
C ASN A 472 -23.38 -24.52 4.67
N PRO A 473 -22.57 -23.79 5.44
CA PRO A 473 -21.16 -24.11 5.72
C PRO A 473 -20.94 -25.42 6.52
N VAL A 474 -22.01 -26.04 7.04
CA VAL A 474 -21.96 -27.22 7.93
C VAL A 474 -21.53 -28.49 7.20
N ARG A 475 -21.89 -28.64 5.91
CA ARG A 475 -21.58 -29.85 5.11
C ARG A 475 -20.10 -29.90 4.71
N PHE A 476 -19.47 -28.74 4.48
CA PHE A 476 -18.04 -28.62 4.17
C PHE A 476 -17.18 -28.89 5.41
N TYR A 477 -17.56 -28.32 6.57
CA TYR A 477 -16.84 -28.50 7.82
C TYR A 477 -16.89 -29.91 8.42
N ARG A 478 -18.03 -30.64 8.30
CA ARG A 478 -18.12 -32.05 8.72
C ARG A 478 -17.23 -32.98 7.90
N LYS A 479 -16.92 -32.63 6.64
CA LYS A 479 -16.04 -33.40 5.75
C LYS A 479 -14.55 -33.20 6.11
N LEU A 480 -14.17 -31.97 6.50
CA LEU A 480 -12.84 -31.62 7.02
C LEU A 480 -12.52 -32.34 8.35
N LEU A 481 -13.53 -32.50 9.21
CA LEU A 481 -13.43 -33.07 10.57
C LEU A 481 -13.14 -34.57 10.63
N ARG A 482 -13.69 -35.36 9.69
CA ARG A 482 -13.54 -36.83 9.68
C ARG A 482 -12.19 -37.34 9.15
N GLN A 483 -11.34 -36.45 8.64
CA GLN A 483 -10.12 -36.82 7.91
C GLN A 483 -8.80 -36.36 8.56
N GLY A 484 -8.77 -36.12 9.88
CA GLY A 484 -7.53 -35.96 10.67
C GLY A 484 -6.52 -34.96 10.09
N VAL A 485 -6.70 -33.67 10.35
CA VAL A 485 -6.05 -32.59 9.58
C VAL A 485 -4.54 -32.44 9.85
N LYS A 486 -3.73 -32.91 8.89
CA LYS A 486 -2.49 -32.25 8.42
C LYS A 486 -2.43 -32.45 6.90
N SER A 487 -2.83 -31.42 6.15
CA SER A 487 -3.08 -31.40 4.69
C SER A 487 -4.32 -32.20 4.23
N GLN A 488 -5.13 -31.63 3.33
CA GLN A 488 -6.24 -32.36 2.71
C GLN A 488 -6.48 -32.01 1.23
N ILE A 489 -6.98 -33.04 0.54
CA ILE A 489 -7.35 -33.09 -0.87
C ILE A 489 -8.89 -33.07 -0.97
N ILE A 490 -9.50 -32.07 -1.59
CA ILE A 490 -10.96 -31.98 -1.77
C ILE A 490 -11.37 -32.76 -3.02
N ARG A 491 -12.11 -33.87 -2.86
CA ARG A 491 -12.67 -34.67 -3.96
C ARG A 491 -14.13 -34.27 -4.29
N THR A 492 -14.41 -33.92 -5.54
CA THR A 492 -15.77 -33.72 -6.07
C THR A 492 -15.94 -34.45 -7.41
N LYS A 493 -17.17 -34.90 -7.70
CA LYS A 493 -17.57 -35.53 -8.98
C LYS A 493 -18.29 -34.56 -9.91
N SER A 494 -18.66 -33.35 -9.44
CA SER A 494 -19.36 -32.33 -10.23
C SER A 494 -18.37 -31.26 -10.71
N ALA A 495 -18.22 -31.14 -12.03
CA ALA A 495 -17.29 -30.21 -12.67
C ALA A 495 -17.65 -28.75 -12.37
N THR A 496 -18.93 -28.43 -12.36
CA THR A 496 -19.46 -27.10 -12.07
C THR A 496 -19.18 -26.66 -10.62
N VAL A 497 -19.26 -27.61 -9.67
CA VAL A 497 -18.90 -27.35 -8.27
C VAL A 497 -17.38 -27.21 -8.11
N PHE A 498 -16.58 -27.97 -8.87
CA PHE A 498 -15.12 -27.86 -8.86
C PHE A 498 -14.63 -26.54 -9.46
N GLU A 499 -15.17 -26.13 -10.61
CA GLU A 499 -14.82 -24.87 -11.25
C GLU A 499 -15.20 -23.67 -10.39
N LYS A 500 -16.36 -23.67 -9.73
CA LYS A 500 -16.72 -22.63 -8.75
C LYS A 500 -15.79 -22.56 -7.53
N ILE A 501 -15.22 -23.70 -7.10
CA ILE A 501 -14.27 -23.74 -5.98
C ILE A 501 -12.88 -23.25 -6.44
N VAL A 502 -12.47 -23.59 -7.67
CA VAL A 502 -11.14 -23.24 -8.24
C VAL A 502 -11.08 -21.80 -8.71
N SER A 503 -12.13 -21.29 -9.37
CA SER A 503 -12.21 -19.88 -9.79
C SER A 503 -12.34 -18.91 -8.61
N GLY A 504 -12.65 -19.45 -7.42
CA GLY A 504 -12.80 -18.70 -6.18
C GLY A 504 -11.57 -18.62 -5.27
N LEU A 505 -10.37 -18.97 -5.75
CA LEU A 505 -9.14 -18.97 -4.95
C LEU A 505 -8.07 -18.11 -5.62
N ASP A 506 -7.90 -16.86 -5.17
CA ASP A 506 -6.78 -15.99 -5.56
C ASP A 506 -5.63 -16.12 -4.56
N GLY A 507 -4.48 -16.64 -5.03
CA GLY A 507 -3.22 -16.70 -4.28
C GLY A 507 -2.55 -18.08 -4.29
N THR A 508 -1.24 -18.09 -4.05
CA THR A 508 -0.26 -19.19 -4.17
C THR A 508 -0.50 -20.44 -3.29
N LEU A 509 -1.67 -20.57 -2.65
CA LEU A 509 -1.96 -21.56 -1.60
C LEU A 509 -2.87 -22.73 -2.04
N ALA A 510 -3.31 -22.78 -3.30
CA ALA A 510 -4.14 -23.87 -3.83
C ALA A 510 -3.60 -24.45 -5.16
N GLN A 511 -3.54 -25.79 -5.26
CA GLN A 511 -3.30 -26.50 -6.52
C GLN A 511 -4.47 -27.44 -6.82
N ALA A 512 -4.96 -27.42 -8.07
CA ALA A 512 -6.11 -28.19 -8.55
C ALA A 512 -5.67 -29.26 -9.56
N PHE A 513 -6.22 -30.47 -9.46
CA PHE A 513 -5.94 -31.59 -10.36
C PHE A 513 -7.23 -32.33 -10.74
N VAL A 514 -7.25 -32.92 -11.93
CA VAL A 514 -8.36 -33.78 -12.42
C VAL A 514 -7.83 -35.18 -12.66
N GLY A 515 -8.49 -36.22 -12.12
CA GLY A 515 -8.07 -37.61 -12.30
C GLY A 515 -9.17 -38.64 -12.03
N GLY A 516 -9.39 -39.55 -12.98
CA GLY A 516 -10.37 -40.63 -12.90
C GLY A 516 -10.60 -41.25 -14.29
N LYS A 517 -11.24 -42.42 -14.37
CA LYS A 517 -11.61 -43.02 -15.66
C LYS A 517 -12.49 -42.03 -16.44
N SER A 518 -12.34 -42.01 -17.77
CA SER A 518 -12.92 -41.04 -18.72
C SER A 518 -14.40 -40.71 -18.50
N ASN A 519 -15.17 -41.63 -17.91
CA ASN A 519 -16.62 -41.52 -17.83
C ASN A 519 -17.11 -40.97 -16.47
N LEU A 520 -16.24 -40.84 -15.45
CA LEU A 520 -16.55 -40.27 -14.13
C LEU A 520 -15.29 -39.60 -13.54
N PRO A 521 -14.91 -38.39 -14.00
CA PRO A 521 -13.72 -37.71 -13.49
C PRO A 521 -13.91 -37.31 -12.02
N ALA A 522 -12.99 -37.73 -11.16
CA ALA A 522 -12.88 -37.20 -9.82
C ALA A 522 -11.91 -36.02 -9.83
N MET A 523 -12.31 -34.90 -9.25
CA MET A 523 -11.51 -33.67 -9.22
C MET A 523 -11.03 -33.40 -7.81
N TYR A 524 -9.75 -33.03 -7.67
CA TYR A 524 -9.00 -32.99 -6.42
C TYR A 524 -8.39 -31.58 -6.18
N LEU A 525 -8.56 -31.00 -4.99
CA LEU A 525 -8.00 -29.68 -4.62
C LEU A 525 -7.10 -29.79 -3.38
N PHE A 526 -5.86 -29.31 -3.44
CA PHE A 526 -4.93 -29.32 -2.30
C PHE A 526 -4.82 -27.92 -1.67
N LEU A 527 -4.95 -27.80 -0.34
CA LEU A 527 -4.86 -26.52 0.39
C LEU A 527 -3.80 -26.60 1.50
N GLY A 528 -2.71 -25.83 1.38
CA GLY A 528 -1.66 -25.72 2.40
C GLY A 528 -0.35 -25.08 1.92
N ASN A 529 0.42 -24.50 2.86
CA ASN A 529 1.73 -23.89 2.61
C ASN A 529 2.79 -24.95 2.28
N THR A 530 3.45 -24.83 1.13
CA THR A 530 4.46 -25.80 0.61
C THR A 530 5.69 -25.95 1.52
N SER A 531 5.93 -25.00 2.43
CA SER A 531 6.98 -25.06 3.44
C SER A 531 6.70 -26.00 4.63
N MET A 532 5.50 -26.57 4.74
CA MET A 532 5.09 -27.45 5.85
C MET A 532 4.94 -28.94 5.49
N ILE A 533 5.65 -29.43 4.47
CA ILE A 533 5.72 -30.88 4.23
C ILE A 533 6.57 -31.50 5.36
N PRO A 534 6.02 -32.40 6.22
CA PRO A 534 6.82 -33.04 7.25
C PRO A 534 7.93 -33.88 6.61
N LYS A 535 9.13 -33.89 7.20
CA LYS A 535 10.29 -34.71 6.76
C LYS A 535 9.98 -36.22 6.64
N ASN A 536 8.87 -36.69 7.19
CA ASN A 536 8.43 -38.09 7.13
C ASN A 536 7.36 -38.36 6.04
N ALA A 537 7.16 -37.45 5.08
CA ALA A 537 6.29 -37.65 3.91
C ALA A 537 6.75 -38.76 2.95
N ALA A 538 7.88 -39.42 3.22
CA ALA A 538 8.38 -40.56 2.46
C ALA A 538 7.40 -41.75 2.36
N ARG A 539 6.46 -41.89 3.31
CA ARG A 539 5.45 -42.97 3.30
C ARG A 539 4.19 -42.69 2.46
N LEU A 540 3.91 -41.43 2.09
CA LEU A 540 2.71 -41.07 1.32
C LEU A 540 2.97 -40.86 -0.19
N GLN A 541 4.23 -40.68 -0.58
CA GLN A 541 4.63 -40.54 -1.99
C GLN A 541 4.40 -41.77 -2.89
N PRO A 542 4.52 -43.03 -2.42
CA PRO A 542 4.28 -44.20 -3.26
C PRO A 542 2.82 -44.32 -3.75
N LEU A 543 1.87 -43.83 -2.95
CA LEU A 543 0.45 -43.84 -3.29
C LEU A 543 0.11 -42.79 -4.36
N LEU A 544 0.76 -41.62 -4.32
CA LEU A 544 0.60 -40.54 -5.29
C LEU A 544 1.31 -40.84 -6.62
N ALA A 545 2.45 -41.54 -6.58
CA ALA A 545 3.18 -41.98 -7.78
C ALA A 545 2.42 -43.05 -8.60
N LYS A 546 1.52 -43.82 -7.96
CA LYS A 546 0.67 -44.82 -8.64
C LYS A 546 -0.55 -44.22 -9.34
N MET A 547 -0.96 -42.97 -9.02
CA MET A 547 -2.22 -42.38 -9.49
C MET A 547 -2.09 -41.41 -10.68
N HIS A 548 -0.89 -41.13 -11.20
CA HIS A 548 -0.73 -40.36 -12.44
C HIS A 548 0.18 -41.06 -13.45
N ARG A 549 -0.34 -41.34 -14.65
CA ARG A 549 0.47 -41.47 -15.86
C ARG A 549 0.78 -40.07 -16.40
N LEU A 550 1.76 -39.41 -15.80
CA LEU A 550 2.69 -38.51 -16.52
C LEU A 550 4.10 -38.82 -15.98
N PRO A 551 4.72 -39.92 -16.42
CA PRO A 551 6.04 -40.35 -15.94
C PRO A 551 7.17 -39.36 -16.26
N VAL A 552 6.88 -38.35 -17.10
CA VAL A 552 7.88 -37.47 -17.69
C VAL A 552 8.27 -36.36 -16.71
N MET A 553 7.37 -35.48 -16.22
CA MET A 553 7.80 -34.34 -15.39
C MET A 553 8.49 -34.68 -14.05
N GLY A 554 8.16 -35.81 -13.42
CA GLY A 554 8.81 -36.25 -12.17
C GLY A 554 10.30 -36.57 -12.33
N LYS A 555 10.71 -37.04 -13.51
CA LYS A 555 12.12 -37.30 -13.88
C LYS A 555 12.94 -36.02 -14.15
N TRP A 556 12.27 -34.86 -14.25
CA TRP A 556 12.86 -33.60 -14.73
C TRP A 556 13.08 -32.59 -13.62
N LEU A 557 12.31 -32.70 -12.53
CA LEU A 557 12.51 -31.92 -11.33
C LEU A 557 13.56 -32.52 -10.39
N TYR A 558 14.00 -33.75 -10.66
CA TYR A 558 14.92 -34.50 -9.80
C TYR A 558 15.94 -35.29 -10.64
N ASP A 559 17.17 -35.39 -10.17
CA ASP A 559 18.19 -36.26 -10.78
C ASP A 559 17.90 -37.75 -10.52
N LYS A 560 18.75 -38.64 -11.06
CA LYS A 560 18.64 -40.10 -10.84
C LYS A 560 18.71 -40.48 -9.35
N ASN A 561 19.27 -39.61 -8.50
CA ASN A 561 19.41 -39.78 -7.06
C ASN A 561 18.31 -39.06 -6.25
N ARG A 562 17.25 -38.57 -6.92
CA ARG A 562 16.11 -37.86 -6.30
C ARG A 562 16.50 -36.54 -5.61
N LYS A 563 17.61 -35.90 -5.99
CA LYS A 563 17.94 -34.51 -5.61
C LYS A 563 17.32 -33.54 -6.62
N LYS A 564 16.82 -32.41 -6.14
CA LYS A 564 16.09 -31.44 -6.97
C LYS A 564 17.01 -30.87 -8.05
N LYS A 565 16.66 -31.01 -9.34
CA LYS A 565 17.39 -30.40 -10.46
C LYS A 565 17.28 -28.87 -10.35
N ILE A 566 18.40 -28.20 -10.65
CA ILE A 566 18.68 -26.79 -10.37
C ILE A 566 17.57 -25.82 -10.81
N TYR A 567 16.86 -26.11 -11.90
CA TYR A 567 15.91 -25.18 -12.54
C TYR A 567 14.41 -25.40 -12.22
N GLY A 568 14.05 -26.42 -11.44
CA GLY A 568 12.65 -26.89 -11.33
C GLY A 568 11.63 -25.91 -10.70
N ASN A 569 12.02 -25.20 -9.64
CA ASN A 569 11.15 -24.17 -9.04
C ASN A 569 11.07 -22.90 -9.89
N LEU A 570 12.15 -22.61 -10.61
CA LEU A 570 12.35 -21.38 -11.36
C LEU A 570 11.45 -21.32 -12.58
N LEU A 571 11.45 -22.40 -13.38
CA LEU A 571 10.59 -22.55 -14.55
C LEU A 571 9.12 -22.55 -14.15
N THR A 572 8.77 -23.16 -13.03
CA THR A 572 7.39 -23.18 -12.54
C THR A 572 6.90 -21.76 -12.24
N ASN A 573 7.71 -20.92 -11.59
CA ASN A 573 7.35 -19.53 -11.29
C ASN A 573 7.34 -18.64 -12.54
N MET A 574 8.20 -18.90 -13.53
CA MET A 574 8.23 -18.14 -14.79
C MET A 574 7.13 -18.56 -15.77
N LEU A 575 6.68 -19.82 -15.76
CA LEU A 575 5.67 -20.33 -16.71
C LEU A 575 4.23 -20.13 -16.22
N TRP A 576 4.01 -20.19 -14.90
CA TRP A 576 2.65 -20.20 -14.32
C TRP A 576 1.81 -18.96 -14.64
N PRO A 577 2.35 -17.73 -14.70
CA PRO A 577 1.57 -16.55 -15.11
C PRO A 577 1.08 -16.61 -16.56
N HIS A 578 1.76 -17.37 -17.43
CA HIS A 578 1.51 -17.35 -18.88
C HIS A 578 0.62 -18.50 -19.36
N TYR A 579 0.52 -19.60 -18.59
CA TYR A 579 -0.14 -20.84 -19.01
C TYR A 579 -1.60 -20.93 -18.53
N LYS A 580 -2.55 -21.05 -19.47
CA LYS A 580 -3.95 -21.39 -19.22
C LYS A 580 -4.19 -22.86 -19.62
N LYS A 581 -5.26 -23.48 -19.07
CA LYS A 581 -5.61 -24.91 -19.27
C LYS A 581 -5.70 -25.35 -20.74
N ASN A 582 -6.00 -24.43 -21.65
CA ASN A 582 -6.18 -24.70 -23.08
C ASN A 582 -4.95 -24.36 -23.93
N ASP A 583 -3.84 -23.96 -23.29
CA ASP A 583 -2.60 -23.62 -23.99
C ASP A 583 -1.79 -24.90 -24.25
N ARG A 584 -1.14 -24.97 -25.41
CA ARG A 584 -0.28 -26.11 -25.78
C ARG A 584 1.14 -25.85 -25.29
N LEU A 585 1.67 -26.73 -24.47
CA LEU A 585 3.05 -26.66 -23.96
C LEU A 585 3.94 -27.65 -24.71
N VAL A 586 5.04 -27.18 -25.29
CA VAL A 586 6.08 -28.01 -25.92
C VAL A 586 7.37 -27.87 -25.12
N VAL A 587 8.00 -29.01 -24.80
CA VAL A 587 9.20 -29.05 -23.97
C VAL A 587 10.29 -29.77 -24.75
N SER A 588 11.47 -29.17 -24.85
CA SER A 588 12.62 -29.70 -25.58
C SER A 588 13.77 -30.05 -24.63
N THR A 589 14.52 -31.11 -24.95
CA THR A 589 15.72 -31.53 -24.21
C THR A 589 16.89 -31.80 -25.14
N ASN A 590 18.11 -31.67 -24.62
CA ASN A 590 19.30 -32.21 -25.27
C ASN A 590 19.39 -33.74 -25.12
N SER A 591 20.41 -34.34 -25.74
CA SER A 591 20.71 -35.78 -25.68
C SER A 591 20.94 -36.31 -24.26
N ASN A 592 21.30 -35.46 -23.31
CA ASN A 592 21.50 -35.80 -21.90
C ASN A 592 20.21 -35.74 -21.06
N GLY A 593 19.07 -35.38 -21.67
CA GLY A 593 17.79 -35.22 -20.98
C GLY A 593 17.74 -33.97 -20.08
N GLU A 594 18.58 -32.97 -20.38
CA GLU A 594 18.53 -31.65 -19.76
C GLU A 594 17.61 -30.75 -20.57
N LEU A 595 16.80 -29.97 -19.86
CA LEU A 595 15.83 -29.07 -20.47
C LEU A 595 16.57 -28.00 -21.27
N THR A 596 16.27 -27.91 -22.57
CA THR A 596 16.80 -26.87 -23.44
C THR A 596 15.81 -25.73 -23.62
N SER A 597 14.53 -26.03 -23.84
CA SER A 597 13.49 -25.00 -23.93
C SER A 597 12.08 -25.46 -23.51
N VAL A 598 11.24 -24.49 -23.15
CA VAL A 598 9.81 -24.64 -22.91
C VAL A 598 9.08 -23.60 -23.75
N ARG A 599 8.21 -24.04 -24.65
CA ARG A 599 7.35 -23.19 -25.50
C ARG A 599 5.90 -23.30 -25.09
N ILE A 600 5.23 -22.17 -24.91
CA ILE A 600 3.79 -22.06 -24.70
C ILE A 600 3.17 -21.56 -26.01
N TYR A 601 2.12 -22.24 -26.46
CA TYR A 601 1.32 -21.86 -27.62
C TYR A 601 -0.11 -21.50 -27.17
N LYS A 602 -0.57 -20.31 -27.54
CA LYS A 602 -1.95 -19.85 -27.35
C LYS A 602 -2.66 -19.82 -28.69
N ARG A 603 -3.82 -20.50 -28.80
CA ARG A 603 -4.57 -20.63 -30.07
C ARG A 603 -3.67 -21.06 -31.25
N ASN A 604 -2.78 -22.02 -30.99
CA ASN A 604 -1.77 -22.54 -31.92
C ASN A 604 -0.63 -21.59 -32.35
N LEU A 605 -0.62 -20.34 -31.89
CA LEU A 605 0.51 -19.41 -32.08
C LEU A 605 1.48 -19.51 -30.92
N GLN A 606 2.79 -19.48 -31.19
CA GLN A 606 3.81 -19.45 -30.14
C GLN A 606 3.67 -18.12 -29.38
N ASP A 607 3.56 -18.18 -28.06
CA ASP A 607 3.32 -17.02 -27.17
C ASP A 607 4.56 -16.73 -26.31
N VAL A 608 5.15 -17.77 -25.72
CA VAL A 608 6.35 -17.64 -24.88
C VAL A 608 7.29 -18.81 -25.13
N GLU A 609 8.59 -18.57 -25.26
CA GLU A 609 9.65 -19.56 -25.16
C GLU A 609 10.58 -19.20 -24.00
N ILE A 610 10.92 -20.18 -23.18
CA ILE A 610 11.96 -20.05 -22.16
C ILE A 610 13.04 -21.07 -22.48
N PHE A 611 14.26 -20.63 -22.69
CA PHE A 611 15.39 -21.52 -22.97
C PHE A 611 16.64 -21.12 -22.20
N VAL A 612 17.54 -22.07 -21.99
CA VAL A 612 18.86 -21.82 -21.41
C VAL A 612 19.83 -21.65 -22.56
N ASP A 613 20.51 -20.50 -22.63
CA ASP A 613 21.52 -20.27 -23.66
C ASP A 613 22.86 -20.97 -23.33
N GLU A 614 23.79 -20.93 -24.29
CA GLU A 614 25.12 -21.53 -24.16
C GLU A 614 25.97 -20.94 -23.02
N ASN A 615 25.65 -19.73 -22.57
CA ASN A 615 26.33 -19.03 -21.49
C ASN A 615 25.67 -19.25 -20.11
N GLY A 616 24.64 -20.11 -20.04
CA GLY A 616 23.90 -20.43 -18.82
C GLY A 616 22.93 -19.35 -18.38
N TYR A 617 22.61 -18.38 -19.23
CA TYR A 617 21.50 -17.45 -19.01
C TYR A 617 20.18 -18.13 -19.38
N ILE A 618 19.13 -17.74 -18.66
CA ILE A 618 17.77 -18.12 -19.01
C ILE A 618 17.22 -16.99 -19.85
N LYS A 619 16.87 -17.28 -21.10
CA LYS A 619 16.22 -16.35 -22.01
C LYS A 619 14.73 -16.64 -22.06
N GLN A 620 13.91 -15.66 -21.72
CA GLN A 620 12.45 -15.69 -21.91
C GLN A 620 12.11 -14.81 -23.11
N THR A 621 11.72 -15.45 -24.20
CA THR A 621 11.26 -14.82 -25.42
C THR A 621 9.73 -14.81 -25.43
N MET A 622 9.12 -13.64 -25.56
CA MET A 622 7.67 -13.48 -25.74
C MET A 622 7.42 -13.12 -27.19
N TYR A 623 6.58 -13.88 -27.89
CA TYR A 623 6.31 -13.73 -29.32
C TYR A 623 5.03 -12.94 -29.51
N PHE A 624 5.07 -11.96 -30.41
CA PHE A 624 3.95 -11.07 -30.70
C PHE A 624 3.53 -11.24 -32.15
N GLY A 625 2.84 -12.35 -32.44
CA GLY A 625 2.45 -12.74 -33.80
C GLY A 625 1.32 -11.92 -34.44
N ARG A 626 1.15 -10.65 -34.07
CA ARG A 626 0.10 -9.76 -34.62
C ARG A 626 0.62 -8.42 -35.15
N SER A 627 1.91 -8.15 -34.96
CA SER A 627 2.59 -6.98 -35.53
C SER A 627 3.35 -7.45 -36.77
N LEU A 628 2.77 -7.13 -37.94
CA LEU A 628 3.37 -7.27 -39.27
C LEU A 628 3.64 -8.71 -39.75
N VAL A 629 3.78 -8.84 -41.07
CA VAL A 629 3.43 -9.98 -41.94
C VAL A 629 4.19 -11.31 -41.71
N ASP A 630 5.14 -11.40 -40.77
CA ASP A 630 6.04 -12.56 -40.66
C ASP A 630 6.07 -13.28 -39.29
N GLY A 631 5.35 -12.77 -38.26
CA GLY A 631 5.32 -13.40 -36.93
C GLY A 631 6.68 -13.50 -36.24
N SER A 632 7.68 -12.72 -36.67
CA SER A 632 9.07 -12.79 -36.20
C SER A 632 9.36 -11.89 -34.98
N ASN A 633 8.48 -10.93 -34.70
CA ASN A 633 8.67 -9.97 -33.61
C ASN A 633 8.54 -10.61 -32.22
N CYS A 634 9.59 -10.45 -31.40
CA CYS A 634 9.62 -10.98 -30.04
C CYS A 634 10.34 -10.04 -29.05
N LEU A 635 9.89 -10.03 -27.79
CA LEU A 635 10.61 -9.42 -26.68
C LEU A 635 11.36 -10.49 -25.92
N SER A 636 12.69 -10.36 -25.90
CA SER A 636 13.55 -11.25 -25.14
C SER A 636 14.01 -10.61 -23.84
N MET A 637 13.77 -11.30 -22.73
CA MET A 637 14.32 -10.98 -21.41
C MET A 637 15.40 -11.99 -21.05
N LEU A 638 16.58 -11.50 -20.72
CA LEU A 638 17.69 -12.33 -20.25
C LEU A 638 17.76 -12.32 -18.72
N TYR A 639 18.00 -13.50 -18.16
CA TYR A 639 18.13 -13.71 -16.73
C TYR A 639 19.41 -14.47 -16.40
N LYS A 640 20.24 -13.88 -15.55
CA LYS A 640 21.39 -14.54 -14.94
C LYS A 640 20.95 -15.31 -13.72
N TYR A 641 21.06 -16.63 -13.77
CA TYR A 641 20.75 -17.47 -12.62
C TYR A 641 22.00 -17.74 -11.79
N ASN A 642 21.95 -17.44 -10.49
CA ASN A 642 23.00 -17.79 -9.54
C ASN A 642 22.62 -19.05 -8.76
N PRO A 643 23.15 -20.23 -9.12
CA PRO A 643 22.77 -21.50 -8.49
C PRO A 643 23.17 -21.58 -7.02
N LYS A 644 24.22 -20.84 -6.58
CA LYS A 644 24.67 -20.85 -5.18
C LYS A 644 23.72 -20.08 -4.27
N LYS A 645 23.09 -19.01 -4.78
CA LYS A 645 22.16 -18.16 -4.02
C LYS A 645 20.69 -18.49 -4.28
N GLY A 646 20.39 -19.26 -5.32
CA GLY A 646 19.01 -19.46 -5.80
C GLY A 646 18.38 -18.16 -6.31
N GLU A 647 19.19 -17.17 -6.67
CA GLU A 647 18.76 -15.84 -7.12
C GLU A 647 18.71 -15.79 -8.65
N LEU A 648 17.67 -15.15 -9.19
CA LEU A 648 17.56 -14.80 -10.61
C LEU A 648 17.71 -13.28 -10.74
N ARG A 649 18.65 -12.81 -11.56
CA ARG A 649 18.81 -11.38 -11.85
C ARG A 649 18.52 -11.14 -13.33
N THR A 650 17.57 -10.28 -13.65
CA THR A 650 17.38 -9.84 -15.04
C THR A 650 18.55 -8.96 -15.46
N THR A 651 19.00 -9.10 -16.70
CA THR A 651 19.98 -8.21 -17.33
C THR A 651 19.33 -7.15 -18.22
N GLY A 652 18.00 -7.03 -18.16
CA GLY A 652 17.22 -6.14 -19.04
C GLY A 652 16.89 -6.78 -20.41
N PRO A 653 16.01 -6.14 -21.19
CA PRO A 653 15.71 -6.57 -22.56
C PRO A 653 16.90 -6.31 -23.50
N THR A 654 17.07 -7.16 -24.54
CA THR A 654 18.16 -7.06 -25.52
C THR A 654 17.65 -6.98 -26.96
N SER A 655 17.57 -5.75 -27.51
CA SER A 655 17.55 -5.32 -28.95
C SER A 655 17.20 -3.82 -28.96
N VAL A 656 17.96 -2.80 -29.43
CA VAL A 656 18.77 -2.47 -30.64
C VAL A 656 17.95 -1.91 -31.82
N ASN A 657 17.99 -0.59 -32.02
CA ASN A 657 18.47 0.07 -33.25
C ASN A 657 18.97 1.49 -32.89
N THR A 658 20.21 1.83 -33.21
CA THR A 658 20.92 3.00 -32.67
C THR A 658 21.26 4.03 -33.75
N SER A 659 20.26 4.54 -34.45
CA SER A 659 20.42 5.84 -35.12
C SER A 659 20.22 6.93 -34.07
N VAL A 660 21.30 7.63 -33.74
CA VAL A 660 21.32 8.74 -32.79
C VAL A 660 20.37 9.83 -33.31
N VAL A 661 19.33 10.15 -32.55
CA VAL A 661 18.60 11.40 -32.71
C VAL A 661 19.29 12.38 -31.77
N GLU A 662 19.95 13.41 -32.31
CA GLU A 662 20.51 14.49 -31.49
C GLU A 662 19.38 15.26 -30.78
N GLU A 663 19.64 15.72 -29.55
CA GLU A 663 18.71 16.61 -28.85
C GLU A 663 18.42 17.83 -29.75
N ASP A 664 17.16 18.25 -29.79
CA ASP A 664 16.62 19.35 -30.63
C ASP A 664 16.47 19.08 -32.15
N THR A 665 16.72 17.86 -32.64
CA THR A 665 16.47 17.56 -34.07
C THR A 665 14.99 17.31 -34.34
N LYS A 666 14.37 18.18 -35.15
CA LYS A 666 13.03 17.97 -35.71
C LYS A 666 13.03 16.76 -36.64
N ILE A 667 12.25 15.73 -36.31
CA ILE A 667 12.15 14.51 -37.11
C ILE A 667 10.95 14.64 -38.05
N SER A 668 11.18 14.58 -39.36
CA SER A 668 10.09 14.42 -40.34
C SER A 668 9.70 12.94 -40.43
N LEU A 669 8.42 12.65 -40.23
CA LEU A 669 7.86 11.32 -40.38
C LEU A 669 7.53 11.04 -41.84
N GLN A 670 7.37 9.76 -42.17
CA GLN A 670 6.92 9.36 -43.50
C GLN A 670 5.50 9.89 -43.77
N PRO A 671 5.23 10.41 -44.98
CA PRO A 671 3.88 10.82 -45.34
C PRO A 671 2.90 9.67 -45.20
N LEU A 672 1.74 9.97 -44.63
CA LEU A 672 0.69 9.02 -44.34
C LEU A 672 -0.49 9.24 -45.27
N HIS A 673 -0.74 8.28 -46.15
CA HIS A 673 -1.94 8.29 -46.97
C HIS A 673 -3.15 7.79 -46.17
N LEU A 674 -4.24 8.54 -46.20
CA LEU A 674 -5.46 8.22 -45.46
C LEU A 674 -6.40 7.35 -46.29
N THR A 675 -6.61 6.13 -45.84
CA THR A 675 -7.45 5.15 -46.53
C THR A 675 -8.88 5.14 -45.99
N PRO A 676 -9.88 4.71 -46.80
CA PRO A 676 -11.24 4.48 -46.32
C PRO A 676 -11.30 3.53 -45.11
N GLU A 677 -10.40 2.55 -45.07
CA GLU A 677 -10.28 1.61 -43.95
C GLU A 677 -9.94 2.33 -42.64
N LYS A 678 -9.01 3.29 -42.64
CA LYS A 678 -8.66 4.06 -41.44
C LYS A 678 -9.82 4.93 -40.94
N PHE A 679 -10.55 5.54 -41.87
CA PHE A 679 -11.77 6.28 -41.54
C PHE A 679 -12.80 5.36 -40.88
N SER A 680 -13.09 4.22 -41.51
CA SER A 680 -14.04 3.24 -40.99
C SER A 680 -13.64 2.67 -39.62
N LEU A 681 -12.34 2.38 -39.43
CA LEU A 681 -11.81 1.94 -38.14
C LEU A 681 -12.00 3.00 -37.06
N PHE A 682 -11.67 4.27 -37.35
CA PHE A 682 -11.83 5.34 -36.38
C PHE A 682 -13.31 5.57 -36.02
N GLU A 683 -14.21 5.62 -37.01
CA GLU A 683 -15.64 5.78 -36.77
C GLU A 683 -16.20 4.69 -35.86
N ARG A 684 -15.81 3.44 -36.10
CA ARG A 684 -16.23 2.29 -35.30
C ARG A 684 -15.69 2.35 -33.87
N LEU A 685 -14.39 2.62 -33.72
CA LEU A 685 -13.70 2.51 -32.43
C LEU A 685 -13.93 3.73 -31.54
N CYS A 686 -13.97 4.92 -32.14
CA CYS A 686 -14.01 6.21 -31.42
C CYS A 686 -15.39 6.87 -31.48
N LYS A 687 -16.37 6.22 -32.13
CA LYS A 687 -17.78 6.65 -32.21
C LYS A 687 -17.92 8.10 -32.69
N GLY A 688 -17.18 8.46 -33.72
CA GLY A 688 -17.20 9.82 -34.26
C GLY A 688 -16.58 9.90 -35.65
N LYS A 689 -17.05 10.89 -36.43
CA LYS A 689 -16.52 11.15 -37.77
C LYS A 689 -15.09 11.70 -37.69
N PRO A 690 -14.12 11.14 -38.44
CA PRO A 690 -12.74 11.61 -38.48
C PRO A 690 -12.60 13.10 -38.83
N GLN A 691 -13.47 13.60 -39.69
CA GLN A 691 -13.52 15.00 -40.14
C GLN A 691 -13.69 16.00 -39.00
N ASN A 692 -14.37 15.59 -37.92
CA ASN A 692 -14.70 16.44 -36.77
C ASN A 692 -13.83 16.11 -35.55
N SER A 693 -12.70 15.43 -35.77
CA SER A 693 -11.88 14.86 -34.71
C SER A 693 -10.53 15.52 -34.56
N VAL A 694 -10.27 16.08 -33.38
CA VAL A 694 -8.96 16.62 -33.02
C VAL A 694 -7.96 15.49 -32.73
N THR A 695 -8.44 14.29 -32.39
CA THR A 695 -7.59 13.13 -32.08
C THR A 695 -7.26 12.27 -33.29
N PHE A 696 -8.09 12.29 -34.35
CA PHE A 696 -7.93 11.40 -35.51
C PHE A 696 -6.59 11.57 -36.22
N PRO A 697 -6.11 12.80 -36.55
CA PRO A 697 -4.88 12.97 -37.31
C PRO A 697 -3.68 12.29 -36.65
N VAL A 698 -3.54 12.40 -35.32
CA VAL A 698 -2.47 11.73 -34.57
C VAL A 698 -2.68 10.21 -34.51
N ASN A 699 -3.92 9.78 -34.29
CA ASN A 699 -4.27 8.36 -34.18
C ASN A 699 -4.40 7.66 -35.54
N SER A 700 -4.13 8.34 -36.65
CA SER A 700 -4.23 7.75 -38.00
C SER A 700 -2.99 6.93 -38.39
N GLY A 701 -1.94 6.90 -37.56
CA GLY A 701 -0.76 6.06 -37.76
C GLY A 701 0.60 6.69 -37.44
N PHE A 702 0.64 7.92 -36.90
CA PHE A 702 1.92 8.61 -36.63
C PHE A 702 2.58 8.22 -35.30
N LEU A 703 1.88 7.52 -34.40
CA LEU A 703 2.38 7.27 -33.06
C LEU A 703 3.64 6.38 -33.01
N GLU A 704 3.68 5.34 -33.84
CA GLU A 704 4.83 4.41 -33.91
C GLU A 704 6.13 5.18 -34.15
N GLU A 705 6.08 6.11 -35.10
CA GLU A 705 7.20 6.98 -35.47
C GLU A 705 7.53 8.00 -34.37
N CYS A 706 6.53 8.54 -33.67
CA CYS A 706 6.75 9.45 -32.54
C CYS A 706 7.52 8.78 -31.39
N LEU A 707 7.27 7.50 -31.15
CA LEU A 707 7.94 6.75 -30.07
C LEU A 707 9.40 6.39 -30.39
N LYS A 708 9.84 6.49 -31.65
CA LYS A 708 11.25 6.27 -32.02
C LYS A 708 12.20 7.24 -31.33
N LEU A 709 11.74 8.41 -30.92
CA LEU A 709 12.53 9.34 -30.11
C LEU A 709 13.05 8.70 -28.83
N LEU A 710 12.23 7.89 -28.15
CA LEU A 710 12.62 7.24 -26.91
C LEU A 710 13.72 6.19 -27.10
N GLN A 711 14.05 5.83 -28.34
CA GLN A 711 15.11 4.89 -28.68
C GLN A 711 16.50 5.56 -28.67
N ASN A 712 16.60 6.86 -28.36
CA ASN A 712 17.89 7.52 -28.16
C ASN A 712 18.72 6.75 -27.10
N PRO A 713 19.88 6.18 -27.47
CA PRO A 713 20.70 5.39 -26.57
C PRO A 713 21.16 6.17 -25.32
N GLN A 714 21.29 7.49 -25.42
CA GLN A 714 21.72 8.35 -24.32
C GLN A 714 20.71 8.37 -23.17
N TRP A 715 19.42 8.18 -23.46
CA TRP A 715 18.36 8.25 -22.46
C TRP A 715 18.15 6.94 -21.69
N GLN A 716 18.77 5.83 -22.12
CA GLN A 716 18.74 4.52 -21.45
C GLN A 716 17.32 4.08 -21.02
N VAL A 717 16.32 4.31 -21.88
CA VAL A 717 14.90 4.08 -21.55
C VAL A 717 14.61 2.59 -21.39
N ASP A 718 14.09 2.21 -20.21
CA ASP A 718 13.46 0.91 -20.02
C ASP A 718 12.03 0.93 -20.59
N PHE A 719 11.89 0.48 -21.84
CA PHE A 719 10.59 0.44 -22.54
C PHE A 719 9.53 -0.40 -21.82
N THR A 720 9.91 -1.33 -20.94
CA THR A 720 8.94 -2.08 -20.11
C THR A 720 8.27 -1.23 -19.04
N ARG A 721 8.77 -0.01 -18.83
CA ARG A 721 8.31 0.95 -17.82
C ARG A 721 7.75 2.24 -18.40
N VAL A 722 7.68 2.32 -19.72
CA VAL A 722 7.09 3.43 -20.46
C VAL A 722 5.58 3.44 -20.29
N THR A 723 5.03 4.61 -19.99
CA THR A 723 3.59 4.87 -19.95
C THR A 723 3.27 6.24 -20.50
N VAL A 724 2.23 6.36 -21.33
CA VAL A 724 1.69 7.67 -21.70
C VAL A 724 1.17 8.35 -20.43
N TYR A 725 1.67 9.55 -20.16
CA TYR A 725 1.39 10.30 -18.95
C TYR A 725 0.41 11.44 -19.19
N GLY A 726 0.60 12.22 -20.26
CA GLY A 726 -0.29 13.33 -20.60
C GLY A 726 -0.30 13.55 -22.10
N VAL A 727 -1.45 13.93 -22.64
CA VAL A 727 -1.60 14.23 -24.06
C VAL A 727 -2.48 15.45 -24.22
N SER A 728 -2.10 16.33 -25.12
CA SER A 728 -2.90 17.48 -25.53
C SER A 728 -3.01 17.49 -27.04
N PHE A 729 -4.21 17.70 -27.57
CA PHE A 729 -4.50 17.81 -28.99
C PHE A 729 -5.06 19.19 -29.28
N TYR A 730 -4.62 19.81 -30.36
CA TYR A 730 -5.06 21.13 -30.80
C TYR A 730 -5.35 21.11 -32.29
N GLN A 731 -6.54 21.57 -32.68
CA GLN A 731 -6.84 21.92 -34.06
C GLN A 731 -6.26 23.31 -34.34
N LYS A 732 -5.38 23.40 -35.34
CA LYS A 732 -4.67 24.65 -35.69
C LYS A 732 -5.27 25.40 -36.87
N SER A 733 -6.11 24.72 -37.66
CA SER A 733 -6.85 25.33 -38.76
C SER A 733 -8.22 24.66 -38.91
N ASP A 734 -9.14 25.32 -39.62
CA ASP A 734 -10.44 24.74 -39.98
C ASP A 734 -10.35 23.75 -41.15
N PHE A 735 -9.15 23.29 -41.48
CA PHE A 735 -8.94 22.25 -42.48
C PHE A 735 -9.63 20.96 -42.04
N VAL A 736 -10.43 20.39 -42.94
CA VAL A 736 -11.15 19.14 -42.73
C VAL A 736 -10.34 18.01 -43.36
N VAL A 737 -10.00 17.02 -42.54
CA VAL A 737 -9.27 15.84 -43.01
C VAL A 737 -10.22 14.89 -43.74
N GLU A 738 -9.92 14.59 -45.01
CA GLU A 738 -10.73 13.76 -45.89
C GLU A 738 -9.99 12.49 -46.33
N GLU A 739 -10.76 11.51 -46.82
CA GLU A 739 -10.24 10.28 -47.40
C GLU A 739 -9.37 10.58 -48.63
N GLY A 740 -8.30 9.82 -48.84
CA GLY A 740 -7.39 9.97 -49.97
C GLY A 740 -6.37 11.11 -49.81
N GLN A 741 -6.48 11.92 -48.76
CA GLN A 741 -5.45 12.91 -48.46
C GLN A 741 -4.17 12.26 -47.94
N THR A 742 -3.06 12.96 -48.11
CA THR A 742 -1.77 12.60 -47.52
C THR A 742 -1.43 13.61 -46.45
N LEU A 743 -1.18 13.13 -45.22
CA LEU A 743 -0.72 13.92 -44.10
C LEU A 743 0.79 13.78 -43.95
N GLN A 744 1.46 14.84 -43.54
CA GLN A 744 2.84 14.81 -43.09
C GLN A 744 2.88 15.13 -41.60
N ALA A 745 3.83 14.56 -40.87
CA ALA A 745 4.01 14.87 -39.46
C ALA A 745 5.47 15.16 -39.16
N THR A 746 5.70 16.06 -38.21
CA THR A 746 7.02 16.35 -37.70
C THR A 746 7.00 16.31 -36.18
N VAL A 747 8.01 15.67 -35.58
CA VAL A 747 8.11 15.50 -34.14
C VAL A 747 9.31 16.27 -33.61
N THR A 748 9.08 17.07 -32.59
CA THR A 748 10.10 17.89 -31.93
C THR A 748 10.11 17.55 -30.44
N PRO A 749 11.22 17.02 -29.88
CA PRO A 749 11.37 16.89 -28.43
C PRO A 749 11.32 18.29 -27.80
N THR A 750 10.52 18.48 -26.74
CA THR A 750 10.35 19.81 -26.13
C THR A 750 10.80 19.88 -24.67
N LYS A 751 10.65 18.79 -23.90
CA LYS A 751 10.99 18.81 -22.47
C LYS A 751 11.37 17.42 -21.97
N ILE A 752 12.43 17.34 -21.17
CA ILE A 752 12.74 16.17 -20.34
C ILE A 752 12.71 16.61 -18.89
N VAL A 753 11.88 15.94 -18.08
CA VAL A 753 11.67 16.27 -16.67
C VAL A 753 11.92 15.05 -15.81
N GLN A 754 12.87 15.14 -14.89
CA GLN A 754 13.02 14.14 -13.84
C GLN A 754 11.98 14.38 -12.75
N THR A 755 11.29 13.33 -12.33
CA THR A 755 10.26 13.36 -11.28
C THR A 755 10.50 12.27 -10.24
N ASP A 756 9.74 12.30 -9.14
CA ASP A 756 9.80 11.28 -8.09
C ASP A 756 9.27 9.91 -8.55
N LYS A 757 8.53 9.87 -9.67
CA LYS A 757 7.99 8.66 -10.29
C LYS A 757 8.85 8.15 -11.46
N GLY A 758 9.76 8.98 -11.97
CA GLY A 758 10.64 8.68 -13.10
C GLY A 758 10.81 9.86 -14.05
N GLN A 759 11.21 9.63 -15.29
CA GLN A 759 11.46 10.70 -16.26
C GLN A 759 10.26 10.90 -17.20
N ILE A 760 9.79 12.14 -17.34
CA ILE A 760 8.80 12.52 -18.33
C ILE A 760 9.53 13.08 -19.55
N PHE A 761 9.24 12.51 -20.71
CA PHE A 761 9.67 12.99 -22.03
C PHE A 761 8.46 13.59 -22.72
N THR A 762 8.52 14.85 -23.09
CA THR A 762 7.48 15.54 -23.83
C THR A 762 7.97 15.85 -25.24
N SER A 763 7.14 15.52 -26.22
CA SER A 763 7.35 15.82 -27.63
C SER A 763 6.14 16.52 -28.20
N GLN A 764 6.37 17.50 -29.07
CA GLN A 764 5.35 18.14 -29.89
C GLN A 764 5.32 17.45 -31.25
N VAL A 765 4.11 17.15 -31.74
CA VAL A 765 3.84 16.53 -33.04
C VAL A 765 3.02 17.52 -33.85
N ASP A 766 3.61 18.10 -34.89
CA ASP A 766 2.90 18.96 -35.84
C ASP A 766 2.48 18.12 -37.04
N ILE A 767 1.18 18.08 -37.33
CA ILE A 767 0.61 17.38 -38.48
C ILE A 767 0.22 18.43 -39.51
N SER A 768 0.70 18.26 -40.72
CA SER A 768 0.47 19.16 -41.84
C SER A 768 -0.12 18.48 -43.06
N HIS A 769 -0.84 19.27 -43.86
CA HIS A 769 -1.27 18.91 -45.19
C HIS A 769 -0.80 20.01 -46.15
N GLU A 770 -0.12 19.61 -47.23
CA GLU A 770 0.48 20.53 -48.21
C GLU A 770 1.35 21.63 -47.56
N GLY A 771 2.06 21.28 -46.49
CA GLY A 771 2.94 22.19 -45.74
C GLY A 771 2.26 23.04 -44.67
N ASN A 772 0.93 23.09 -44.60
CA ASN A 772 0.19 23.85 -43.59
C ASN A 772 -0.09 22.98 -42.37
N ILE A 773 0.25 23.44 -41.15
CA ILE A 773 -0.06 22.71 -39.91
C ILE A 773 -1.57 22.76 -39.66
N ILE A 774 -2.21 21.59 -39.65
CA ILE A 774 -3.65 21.43 -39.44
C ILE A 774 -3.97 20.99 -38.01
N ASN A 775 -3.10 20.19 -37.40
CA ASN A 775 -3.22 19.71 -36.03
C ASN A 775 -1.86 19.72 -35.34
N GLN A 776 -1.88 19.90 -34.03
CA GLN A 776 -0.72 19.71 -33.16
C GLN A 776 -1.10 18.78 -32.01
N ALA A 777 -0.15 17.97 -31.54
CA ALA A 777 -0.29 17.28 -30.28
C ALA A 777 0.97 17.34 -29.43
N ASP A 778 0.80 17.52 -28.11
CA ASP A 778 1.87 17.40 -27.14
C ASP A 778 1.73 16.06 -26.44
N ILE A 779 2.68 15.16 -26.63
CA ILE A 779 2.67 13.81 -26.07
C ILE A 779 3.74 13.72 -24.98
N SER A 780 3.31 13.49 -23.75
CA SER A 780 4.17 13.28 -22.59
C SER A 780 4.18 11.82 -22.18
N VAL A 781 5.37 11.24 -22.10
CA VAL A 781 5.61 9.84 -21.76
C VAL A 781 6.44 9.74 -20.49
N LEU A 782 5.94 9.00 -19.50
CA LEU A 782 6.65 8.71 -18.25
C LEU A 782 7.37 7.36 -18.34
N VAL A 783 8.69 7.39 -18.14
CA VAL A 783 9.55 6.21 -17.92
C VAL A 783 9.70 6.01 -16.42
N ARG A 784 9.07 4.96 -15.85
CA ARG A 784 9.02 4.77 -14.39
C ARG A 784 10.36 4.31 -13.78
N GLY A 785 10.71 4.90 -12.64
CA GLY A 785 11.89 4.53 -11.84
C GLY A 785 12.99 5.60 -11.85
N ASN A 786 13.95 5.49 -10.92
CA ASN A 786 15.07 6.44 -10.83
C ASN A 786 16.15 6.06 -11.84
N THR A 787 16.29 6.86 -12.90
CA THR A 787 17.25 6.65 -13.98
C THR A 787 18.29 7.77 -14.11
N SER A 788 18.15 8.91 -13.43
CA SER A 788 19.12 10.01 -13.57
C SER A 788 19.41 10.80 -12.29
N GLU A 789 20.50 11.58 -12.34
CA GLU A 789 20.95 12.54 -11.32
C GLU A 789 20.31 13.94 -11.49
N LEU A 790 19.36 14.11 -12.42
CA LEU A 790 18.73 15.40 -12.67
C LEU A 790 17.86 15.89 -11.49
N PRO A 791 17.68 17.21 -11.32
CA PRO A 791 16.80 17.77 -10.30
C PRO A 791 15.36 17.25 -10.43
N ILE A 792 14.75 16.86 -9.31
CA ILE A 792 13.41 16.27 -9.27
C ILE A 792 12.34 17.37 -9.29
N GLU A 793 11.59 17.48 -10.39
CA GLU A 793 10.34 18.22 -10.48
C GLU A 793 9.19 17.36 -9.92
N LYS A 794 8.40 17.91 -9.00
CA LYS A 794 7.27 17.17 -8.41
C LYS A 794 6.07 17.22 -9.34
N ILE A 795 5.56 16.05 -9.72
CA ILE A 795 4.28 15.94 -10.40
C ILE A 795 3.15 16.17 -9.37
N PRO A 796 2.23 17.14 -9.58
CA PRO A 796 1.05 17.29 -8.73
C PRO A 796 0.25 15.99 -8.66
N ARG A 797 -0.18 15.60 -7.47
CA ARG A 797 -1.08 14.45 -7.33
C ARG A 797 -2.47 14.90 -7.76
N LEU A 798 -3.01 14.28 -8.81
CA LEU A 798 -4.39 14.56 -9.22
C LEU A 798 -5.36 13.94 -8.21
N GLU A 799 -6.17 14.80 -7.61
CA GLU A 799 -7.25 14.44 -6.69
C GLU A 799 -8.59 14.55 -7.42
N TYR A 800 -9.60 13.88 -6.87
CA TYR A 800 -10.96 14.03 -7.38
C TYR A 800 -11.38 15.49 -7.20
N ARG A 801 -11.82 16.11 -8.29
CA ARG A 801 -12.46 17.41 -8.25
C ARG A 801 -13.94 17.12 -8.28
N ASP A 802 -14.68 17.54 -7.26
CA ASP A 802 -16.14 17.55 -7.35
C ASP A 802 -16.52 18.64 -8.37
N LEU A 803 -16.59 18.26 -9.65
CA LEU A 803 -16.93 19.20 -10.70
C LEU A 803 -18.38 19.64 -10.53
N GLN A 804 -19.25 18.80 -9.94
CA GLN A 804 -20.71 18.99 -9.93
C GLN A 804 -21.23 19.21 -11.36
N GLY A 805 -20.67 18.43 -12.29
CA GLY A 805 -20.90 18.54 -13.72
C GLY A 805 -21.89 17.49 -14.24
N GLU A 806 -22.09 17.49 -15.55
CA GLU A 806 -22.80 16.41 -16.21
C GLU A 806 -21.98 15.12 -16.14
N ARG A 807 -22.67 13.99 -15.95
CA ARG A 807 -22.03 12.68 -15.80
C ARG A 807 -22.62 11.68 -16.78
N VAL A 808 -21.77 11.09 -17.60
CA VAL A 808 -22.15 10.10 -18.61
C VAL A 808 -21.29 8.85 -18.51
N ASP A 809 -21.87 7.69 -18.81
CA ASP A 809 -21.11 6.44 -18.81
C ASP A 809 -20.32 6.27 -20.11
N LEU A 810 -19.06 5.90 -19.96
CA LEU A 810 -18.13 5.58 -21.04
C LEU A 810 -17.78 4.09 -20.98
N LEU A 811 -18.23 3.33 -21.98
CA LEU A 811 -17.79 1.94 -22.19
C LEU A 811 -16.51 1.95 -23.01
N THR A 812 -15.46 1.38 -22.43
CA THR A 812 -14.14 1.26 -23.04
C THR A 812 -14.05 0.12 -24.06
N MET A 813 -13.13 0.25 -25.02
CA MET A 813 -12.84 -0.74 -26.06
C MET A 813 -12.72 -2.14 -25.47
N ASN A 814 -13.31 -3.11 -26.14
CA ASN A 814 -13.20 -4.52 -25.79
C ASN A 814 -11.91 -5.14 -26.38
N ASP A 815 -11.64 -6.39 -26.01
CA ASP A 815 -10.40 -7.09 -26.40
C ASP A 815 -10.17 -7.22 -27.91
N ALA A 816 -11.22 -7.27 -28.73
CA ALA A 816 -11.09 -7.31 -30.19
C ALA A 816 -10.77 -5.92 -30.75
N GLU A 817 -11.43 -4.89 -30.22
CA GLU A 817 -11.26 -3.50 -30.62
C GLU A 817 -9.85 -2.97 -30.34
N LEU A 818 -9.15 -3.49 -29.32
CA LEU A 818 -7.74 -3.14 -29.08
C LEU A 818 -6.81 -3.51 -30.24
N VAL A 819 -7.12 -4.60 -30.96
CA VAL A 819 -6.34 -5.03 -32.11
C VAL A 819 -6.59 -4.09 -33.28
N ASP A 820 -7.84 -3.75 -33.49
CA ASP A 820 -8.26 -2.80 -34.53
C ASP A 820 -7.69 -1.41 -34.27
N PHE A 821 -7.61 -1.00 -33.00
CA PHE A 821 -7.01 0.27 -32.62
C PHE A 821 -5.51 0.30 -32.91
N ALA A 822 -4.79 -0.81 -32.68
CA ALA A 822 -3.39 -0.91 -33.05
C ALA A 822 -3.19 -0.84 -34.58
N LEU A 823 -4.09 -1.41 -35.37
CA LEU A 823 -4.10 -1.27 -36.84
C LEU A 823 -4.33 0.18 -37.27
N LEU A 824 -5.20 0.88 -36.56
CA LEU A 824 -5.53 2.28 -36.82
C LEU A 824 -4.35 3.22 -36.50
N ASN A 825 -3.78 3.12 -35.30
CA ASN A 825 -2.83 4.12 -34.80
C ASN A 825 -1.35 3.70 -34.84
N GLY A 826 -1.05 2.44 -35.14
CA GLY A 826 0.31 1.89 -35.15
C GLY A 826 0.85 1.48 -33.77
N ASP A 827 0.06 1.57 -32.70
CA ASP A 827 0.45 1.16 -31.35
C ASP A 827 0.32 -0.35 -31.17
N TYR A 828 1.33 -1.07 -31.67
CA TYR A 828 1.43 -2.51 -31.48
C TYR A 828 2.02 -2.89 -30.12
N ASN A 829 1.98 -2.01 -29.12
CA ASN A 829 2.56 -2.30 -27.82
C ASN A 829 1.89 -3.54 -27.20
N PRO A 830 2.66 -4.61 -26.95
CA PRO A 830 2.11 -5.90 -26.55
C PRO A 830 1.42 -5.85 -25.18
N LEU A 831 1.66 -4.81 -24.36
CA LEU A 831 0.94 -4.63 -23.09
C LEU A 831 -0.57 -4.41 -23.28
N HIS A 832 -1.01 -3.91 -24.44
CA HIS A 832 -2.42 -3.73 -24.78
C HIS A 832 -3.04 -5.03 -25.33
N GLN A 833 -2.22 -5.95 -25.83
CA GLN A 833 -2.71 -7.12 -26.55
C GLN A 833 -2.60 -8.42 -25.73
N ILE A 834 -1.58 -8.53 -24.88
CA ILE A 834 -1.16 -9.79 -24.26
C ILE A 834 -1.08 -9.64 -22.74
N ASP A 835 -1.96 -10.37 -22.03
CA ASP A 835 -2.01 -10.42 -20.56
C ASP A 835 -0.65 -10.73 -19.92
N GLY A 836 0.12 -11.62 -20.54
CA GLY A 836 1.44 -12.03 -20.03
C GLY A 836 2.43 -10.87 -19.98
N VAL A 837 2.45 -10.04 -21.04
CA VAL A 837 3.32 -8.86 -21.08
C VAL A 837 2.82 -7.81 -20.09
N ALA A 838 1.50 -7.55 -20.07
CA ALA A 838 0.90 -6.64 -19.12
C ALA A 838 1.25 -7.02 -17.66
N HIS A 839 1.26 -8.31 -17.34
CA HIS A 839 1.66 -8.83 -16.03
C HIS A 839 3.13 -8.60 -15.72
N VAL A 840 4.02 -8.89 -16.68
CA VAL A 840 5.48 -8.67 -16.54
C VAL A 840 5.78 -7.19 -16.24
N VAL A 841 5.04 -6.26 -16.85
CA VAL A 841 5.23 -4.81 -16.65
C VAL A 841 4.45 -4.24 -15.46
N GLY A 842 3.77 -5.08 -14.67
CA GLY A 842 3.14 -4.71 -13.40
C GLY A 842 1.64 -4.42 -13.46
N PHE A 843 0.96 -4.67 -14.58
CA PHE A 843 -0.50 -4.59 -14.68
C PHE A 843 -1.17 -5.94 -14.36
N LYS A 844 -2.45 -5.90 -14.00
CA LYS A 844 -3.22 -7.12 -13.66
C LYS A 844 -3.57 -7.96 -14.89
N ARG A 845 -3.83 -7.29 -16.00
CA ARG A 845 -4.20 -7.79 -17.32
C ARG A 845 -3.89 -6.70 -18.34
N ARG A 846 -4.05 -6.97 -19.64
CA ARG A 846 -3.95 -5.92 -20.67
C ARG A 846 -4.85 -4.73 -20.37
N ILE A 847 -4.41 -3.54 -20.79
CA ILE A 847 -5.07 -2.25 -20.48
C ILE A 847 -5.45 -1.54 -21.79
N ASN A 848 -6.41 -0.61 -21.74
CA ASN A 848 -6.69 0.24 -22.89
C ASN A 848 -5.50 1.18 -23.19
N PRO A 849 -5.17 1.42 -24.47
CA PRO A 849 -4.26 2.48 -24.90
C PRO A 849 -4.73 3.84 -24.38
N GLY A 850 -3.79 4.62 -23.83
CA GLY A 850 -4.10 5.95 -23.29
C GLY A 850 -4.66 6.90 -24.34
N LEU A 851 -4.08 6.87 -25.55
CA LEU A 851 -4.56 7.66 -26.69
C LEU A 851 -5.93 7.19 -27.17
N GLY A 852 -6.16 5.87 -27.21
CA GLY A 852 -7.47 5.31 -27.55
C GLY A 852 -8.55 5.77 -26.57
N LEU A 853 -8.23 5.81 -25.28
CA LEU A 853 -9.16 6.28 -24.25
C LEU A 853 -9.52 7.76 -24.42
N LEU A 854 -8.58 8.61 -24.86
CA LEU A 854 -8.88 10.01 -25.18
C LEU A 854 -9.76 10.16 -26.43
N CYS A 855 -9.59 9.29 -27.44
CA CYS A 855 -10.51 9.25 -28.58
C CYS A 855 -11.92 8.83 -28.16
N GLU A 856 -12.05 7.84 -27.27
CA GLU A 856 -13.34 7.41 -26.72
C GLU A 856 -14.01 8.53 -25.92
N ILE A 857 -13.23 9.29 -25.14
CA ILE A 857 -13.70 10.47 -24.41
C ILE A 857 -14.19 11.54 -25.39
N GLU A 858 -13.39 11.88 -26.42
CA GLU A 858 -13.78 12.87 -27.42
C GLU A 858 -15.08 12.49 -28.14
N GLY A 859 -15.20 11.23 -28.59
CA GLY A 859 -16.42 10.71 -29.19
C GLY A 859 -17.61 10.86 -28.25
N LYS A 860 -17.43 10.50 -26.98
CA LYS A 860 -18.49 10.61 -25.99
C LYS A 860 -18.89 12.05 -25.66
N LEU A 861 -17.94 12.98 -25.66
CA LEU A 861 -18.21 14.41 -25.44
C LEU A 861 -18.97 15.02 -26.62
N ARG A 862 -18.64 14.64 -27.86
CA ARG A 862 -19.40 15.06 -29.06
C ARG A 862 -20.83 14.54 -29.09
N ASP A 863 -21.09 13.36 -28.53
CA ASP A 863 -22.47 12.86 -28.36
C ASP A 863 -23.27 13.71 -27.36
N CYS A 864 -22.60 14.43 -26.46
CA CYS A 864 -23.21 15.17 -25.38
C CYS A 864 -23.28 16.68 -25.62
N LEU A 865 -22.43 17.23 -26.51
CA LEU A 865 -22.25 18.66 -26.70
C LEU A 865 -22.41 19.06 -28.16
N GLU A 866 -23.03 20.22 -28.40
CA GLU A 866 -23.09 20.83 -29.72
C GLU A 866 -21.78 21.56 -30.02
N GLY A 867 -21.24 21.39 -31.24
CA GLY A 867 -20.01 22.03 -31.69
C GLY A 867 -18.83 21.06 -31.89
N ASN A 868 -17.73 21.59 -32.40
CA ASN A 868 -16.52 20.79 -32.65
C ASN A 868 -15.50 21.02 -31.54
N ILE A 869 -14.93 19.93 -31.02
CA ILE A 869 -13.85 20.02 -30.03
C ILE A 869 -12.57 20.50 -30.75
N LYS A 870 -12.12 21.71 -30.43
CA LYS A 870 -10.92 22.34 -30.99
C LYS A 870 -9.66 22.00 -30.21
N GLU A 871 -9.80 21.70 -28.92
CA GLU A 871 -8.70 21.32 -28.03
C GLU A 871 -9.17 20.22 -27.08
N LEU A 872 -8.33 19.21 -26.85
CA LEU A 872 -8.56 18.16 -25.86
C LEU A 872 -7.26 17.84 -25.14
N THR A 873 -7.23 18.02 -23.82
CA THR A 873 -6.09 17.69 -22.97
C THR A 873 -6.46 16.61 -21.97
N GLY A 874 -5.51 15.77 -21.58
CA GLY A 874 -5.77 14.74 -20.57
C GLY A 874 -4.49 14.21 -19.94
N VAL A 875 -4.47 14.13 -18.61
CA VAL A 875 -3.42 13.50 -17.82
C VAL A 875 -3.89 12.14 -17.33
N ILE A 876 -3.18 11.08 -17.71
CA ILE A 876 -3.54 9.69 -17.43
C ILE A 876 -2.83 9.26 -16.16
N VAL A 877 -3.60 9.05 -15.09
CA VAL A 877 -3.06 8.67 -13.77
C VAL A 877 -3.24 7.20 -13.42
N ARG A 878 -4.23 6.53 -14.04
CA ARG A 878 -4.53 5.12 -13.80
C ARG A 878 -4.93 4.45 -15.12
N PRO A 879 -4.62 3.15 -15.29
CA PRO A 879 -5.05 2.43 -16.48
C PRO A 879 -6.56 2.19 -16.45
N ALA A 880 -7.19 2.29 -17.61
CA ALA A 880 -8.50 1.69 -17.86
C ALA A 880 -8.31 0.26 -18.39
N TYR A 881 -9.29 -0.59 -18.15
CA TYR A 881 -9.26 -1.98 -18.61
C TYR A 881 -10.31 -2.23 -19.69
N PRO A 882 -10.02 -3.13 -20.65
CA PRO A 882 -10.92 -3.37 -21.77
C PRO A 882 -12.30 -3.88 -21.35
N GLY A 883 -13.33 -3.35 -22.01
CA GLY A 883 -14.74 -3.71 -21.83
C GLY A 883 -15.35 -3.29 -20.49
N GLU A 884 -14.71 -2.36 -19.77
CA GLU A 884 -15.25 -1.80 -18.52
C GLU A 884 -15.97 -0.48 -18.77
N THR A 885 -16.98 -0.21 -17.94
CA THR A 885 -17.68 1.09 -17.90
C THR A 885 -17.05 1.99 -16.86
N TYR A 886 -16.81 3.23 -17.26
CA TYR A 886 -16.31 4.34 -16.45
C TYR A 886 -17.31 5.48 -16.48
N SER A 887 -17.22 6.41 -15.53
CA SER A 887 -18.06 7.61 -15.54
C SER A 887 -17.23 8.81 -15.96
N LEU A 888 -17.61 9.45 -17.06
CA LEU A 888 -17.06 10.71 -17.55
C LEU A 888 -17.88 11.85 -16.95
N GLU A 889 -17.27 12.68 -16.12
CA GLU A 889 -17.88 13.88 -15.53
C GLU A 889 -17.26 15.12 -16.16
N PHE A 890 -18.05 16.10 -16.60
CA PHE A 890 -17.53 17.33 -17.21
C PHE A 890 -18.38 18.56 -16.89
N LYS A 891 -17.75 19.74 -16.90
CA LYS A 891 -18.38 21.02 -16.55
C LYS A 891 -17.77 22.20 -17.30
N GLU A 892 -18.63 23.07 -17.80
CA GLU A 892 -18.23 24.33 -18.45
C GLU A 892 -17.63 25.32 -17.43
N GLN A 893 -16.53 25.99 -17.83
CA GLN A 893 -15.86 27.06 -17.09
C GLN A 893 -16.09 28.45 -17.72
N GLY A 894 -16.83 28.51 -18.83
CA GLY A 894 -17.09 29.71 -19.62
C GLY A 894 -16.25 29.79 -20.90
N GLY A 895 -16.79 30.47 -21.92
CA GLY A 895 -16.12 30.67 -23.21
C GLY A 895 -15.87 29.39 -24.01
N GLY A 896 -16.77 28.40 -23.89
CA GLY A 896 -16.64 27.10 -24.56
C GLY A 896 -15.57 26.18 -23.96
N ARG A 897 -14.95 26.57 -22.83
CA ARG A 897 -13.96 25.74 -22.13
C ARG A 897 -14.61 24.86 -21.09
N TYR A 898 -14.21 23.60 -21.03
CA TYR A 898 -14.72 22.61 -20.09
C TYR A 898 -13.58 21.93 -19.33
N LEU A 899 -13.85 21.52 -18.10
CA LEU A 899 -13.05 20.57 -17.35
C LEU A 899 -13.75 19.22 -17.37
N TYR A 900 -12.97 18.13 -17.38
CA TYR A 900 -13.52 16.78 -17.26
C TYR A 900 -12.67 15.84 -16.42
N GLN A 901 -13.31 14.84 -15.83
CA GLN A 901 -12.68 13.72 -15.15
C GLN A 901 -13.28 12.39 -15.62
N LEU A 902 -12.43 11.43 -15.94
CA LEU A 902 -12.85 10.04 -16.11
C LEU A 902 -12.67 9.29 -14.79
N LEU A 903 -13.74 8.73 -14.25
CA LEU A 903 -13.80 8.11 -12.92
C LEU A 903 -14.09 6.62 -13.01
N GLN A 904 -13.50 5.85 -12.11
CA GLN A 904 -13.90 4.46 -11.91
C GLN A 904 -15.28 4.42 -11.25
N SER A 905 -16.30 3.92 -11.96
CA SER A 905 -17.71 4.01 -11.54
C SER A 905 -18.00 3.48 -10.13
N LYS A 906 -17.22 2.51 -9.63
CA LYS A 906 -17.40 1.91 -8.30
C LYS A 906 -16.67 2.62 -7.16
N THR A 907 -15.61 3.37 -7.45
CA THR A 907 -14.70 3.91 -6.42
C THR A 907 -14.51 5.42 -6.52
N ASN A 908 -15.05 6.06 -7.57
CA ASN A 908 -14.83 7.46 -7.92
C ASN A 908 -13.34 7.86 -7.97
N LYS A 909 -12.44 6.89 -8.18
CA LYS A 909 -11.03 7.19 -8.39
C LYS A 909 -10.85 7.77 -9.79
N VAL A 910 -10.14 8.90 -9.88
CA VAL A 910 -9.78 9.54 -11.14
C VAL A 910 -8.85 8.64 -11.96
N LEU A 911 -9.16 8.41 -13.22
CA LEU A 911 -8.30 7.76 -14.22
C LEU A 911 -7.64 8.80 -15.12
N ILE A 912 -8.42 9.77 -15.59
CA ILE A 912 -8.00 10.88 -16.43
C ILE A 912 -8.58 12.16 -15.84
N ASP A 913 -7.77 13.21 -15.83
CA ASP A 913 -8.17 14.58 -15.50
C ASP A 913 -7.71 15.48 -16.64
N GLY A 914 -8.58 16.35 -17.14
CA GLY A 914 -8.29 17.12 -18.33
C GLY A 914 -9.23 18.28 -18.57
N SER A 915 -9.02 18.94 -19.70
CA SER A 915 -9.86 20.02 -20.21
C SER A 915 -10.12 19.84 -21.70
N PHE A 916 -11.17 20.48 -22.20
CA PHE A 916 -11.39 20.60 -23.64
C PHE A 916 -12.02 21.94 -23.98
N VAL A 917 -11.93 22.33 -25.25
CA VAL A 917 -12.54 23.55 -25.78
C VAL A 917 -13.44 23.20 -26.94
N VAL A 918 -14.69 23.63 -26.87
CA VAL A 918 -15.66 23.57 -27.95
C VAL A 918 -15.62 24.90 -28.69
N GLY A 919 -15.48 24.85 -30.01
CA GLY A 919 -15.44 26.02 -30.90
C GLY A 919 -16.66 26.17 -31.78
#